data_AF-A0A9E4IQ70-F1
#
_entry.id   AF-A0A9E4IQ70-F1
#
_cell.length_a   1.000
_cell.length_b   1.000
_cell.length_c   1.000
_cell.angle_alpha   90.00
_cell.angle_beta   90.00
_cell.angle_gamma   90.00
#
_symmetry.space_group_name_H-M   'P 1'
#
loop_
_entity.id
_entity.type
_entity.pdbx_description
1 polymer ?
#
loop_
_entity_poly.entity_id
_entity_poly.type
_entity_poly.pdbx_seq_one_letter_code
_entity_poly.pdbx_strand_id
1 'polypeptide(L)'
;MTRSGGPTDTAGNRYEHWWTLAECVRLLHGAAATLRIEALAAGRAELIVTTDVEREVHYARLHHPAGALSLTALDSAGGPLQTAGDRLPGNDDRFVLVSGSAAPELSGPCAAAAGADSPDAFEREWLTTRARREWFARLLRCWVCEAPAAVDRLRRIEIRTVGEREIEKQVRGGLQTLFAADPGTLVARLLAIVEGSRQRTLTRREIVERLARRGFRPRRLHEPGRAGAAVARATDRYLDGARRRLIRGTVLPREAAAKLKARLAGTASESVLTGRAGTGKTACVVDVVDAARANGLPALAFRLDHVITPTTAADLGRHLDLEESPVLVLAEAARAAGRAGVLIVDQVDTSADPSGDGSGDGRLIELVMQEARGIRPRAPIHAVVVCRAFDWRNDPGLRRLLPAAEARIDVSELDRLEVEETLAGAGLDPGTFGNGELEILRLPQHLHLLLESGADASRPPAFATTTALFDRYWTAKRRAVAARAAQQPDQWMTVVRILCEEIASTRKRTVPMERLDEVSPAYLEHLAAAGVVTVDGRRCGFGHESLLDYCAARVFFNRRESLVSSLEGSSQHLSHRTRIRQTLAYLRDADPSQYARELRGLLAGERIRPHVKDLAFATLADVPDPTGREWTIWEKWIAPALRAIGDDAANPDPLSALAWRRFFDSASWFAFTDRHGPTAGWLASDNDRLAGAAVGYLRRHHRHTPDRVAALLEPYADLGGAWTPRLRAFMEWADHHASRRLFELFLRLVDNGTLDESRGRTAANATFWSMLQDLGEHRPEWVPEVVAHRFRRRMAVLKATSQDLGSPELPGYDDHAAALFARSAEHAPGAFVEHVLDPVLDFSDATLTGGSPPRHDAVWPIVARTEYPEADHACLDALGAALAAVARAGEKALADTVADLRRRETHVANRLLLALYAGSGARHADEAATLLCDEPWRFQCGFSDSPQWYATETIRAVVPHCARESRERLERALLDYVAPDERGIRGYRQAGRARLALLSALPAELRSTGANAAVQALERKFGKDGDSRQTIAVDSVEPPIDRRAAETMSDEQWLGAIAQHHPGGRAPASRDELKGGEWELAGHLEARAAEDPDRFAQLALRLPPNAHPVYLDRVLAALKTAAAPPALKLKLCQKAFAESRGACGRSIADVLGSIREPLPNDAVRMLHWLATEHEDPATTAWQEEEVGIDTARGSAADASSRTPPASPDSGSRSTV
;
A
#
# COMPACT_ATOMS: atom_id res chain seq x y z
N MET A 1 -46.09 -0.76 11.82
CA MET A 1 -45.32 -1.60 12.76
C MET A 1 -44.06 -0.84 13.13
N THR A 2 -43.93 -0.48 14.40
CA THR A 2 -42.78 0.21 15.00
C THR A 2 -41.54 -0.68 14.91
N ARG A 3 -40.52 -0.27 14.14
CA ARG A 3 -39.25 -0.98 14.00
C ARG A 3 -38.39 -0.75 15.26
N SER A 4 -38.17 -1.79 16.04
CA SER A 4 -37.27 -1.82 17.20
C SER A 4 -35.84 -2.23 16.81
N GLY A 5 -35.23 -1.52 15.85
CA GLY A 5 -33.85 -1.76 15.42
C GLY A 5 -33.18 -0.45 15.04
N GLY A 6 -31.98 -0.18 15.55
CA GLY A 6 -31.24 1.06 15.30
C GLY A 6 -30.82 1.23 13.82
N PRO A 7 -30.21 2.38 13.45
CA PRO A 7 -29.74 2.66 12.09
C PRO A 7 -28.80 1.57 11.54
N THR A 8 -27.97 0.99 12.41
CA THR A 8 -27.00 -0.07 12.10
C THR A 8 -27.65 -1.40 11.71
N ASP A 9 -28.77 -1.74 12.34
CA ASP A 9 -29.53 -2.98 12.08
C ASP A 9 -30.30 -2.90 10.75
N THR A 10 -30.81 -1.70 10.42
CA THR A 10 -31.44 -1.43 9.12
C THR A 10 -30.41 -1.49 7.97
N ALA A 11 -29.19 -1.03 8.19
CA ALA A 11 -28.10 -1.10 7.20
C ALA A 11 -27.58 -2.53 7.00
N GLY A 12 -27.46 -3.33 8.06
CA GLY A 12 -27.06 -4.75 7.97
C GLY A 12 -28.01 -5.58 7.11
N ASN A 13 -29.32 -5.45 7.35
CA ASN A 13 -30.36 -6.12 6.55
C ASN A 13 -30.31 -5.73 5.05
N ARG A 14 -29.95 -4.48 4.75
CA ARG A 14 -29.84 -3.99 3.37
C ARG A 14 -28.68 -4.66 2.61
N TYR A 15 -27.54 -4.88 3.27
CA TYR A 15 -26.39 -5.57 2.69
C TYR A 15 -26.69 -7.03 2.36
N GLU A 16 -27.35 -7.75 3.28
CA GLU A 16 -27.76 -9.15 3.07
C GLU A 16 -28.72 -9.29 1.88
N HIS A 17 -29.66 -8.34 1.73
CA HIS A 17 -30.56 -8.30 0.57
C HIS A 17 -29.80 -8.11 -0.74
N TRP A 18 -28.84 -7.19 -0.78
CA TRP A 18 -28.02 -6.98 -1.99
C TRP A 18 -27.20 -8.23 -2.34
N TRP A 19 -26.60 -8.90 -1.36
CA TRP A 19 -25.86 -10.14 -1.60
C TRP A 19 -26.77 -11.25 -2.13
N THR A 20 -27.95 -11.42 -1.54
CA THR A 20 -28.94 -12.41 -2.01
C THR A 20 -29.38 -12.14 -3.46
N LEU A 21 -29.57 -10.86 -3.82
CA LEU A 21 -29.87 -10.47 -5.19
C LEU A 21 -28.70 -10.73 -6.15
N ALA A 22 -27.45 -10.56 -5.70
CA ALA A 22 -26.26 -10.87 -6.50
C ALA A 22 -26.19 -12.36 -6.85
N GLU A 23 -26.49 -13.23 -5.89
CA GLU A 23 -26.56 -14.67 -6.11
C GLU A 23 -27.78 -15.07 -6.97
N CYS A 24 -28.91 -14.37 -6.86
CA CYS A 24 -30.01 -14.52 -7.82
C CYS A 24 -29.60 -14.15 -9.25
N VAL A 25 -28.76 -13.12 -9.41
CA VAL A 25 -28.20 -12.74 -10.71
C VAL A 25 -27.23 -13.81 -11.23
N ARG A 26 -26.38 -14.41 -10.38
CA ARG A 26 -25.56 -15.60 -10.73
C ARG A 26 -26.43 -16.76 -11.23
N LEU A 27 -27.52 -17.09 -10.51
CA LEU A 27 -28.50 -18.10 -10.90
C LEU A 27 -29.16 -17.79 -12.26
N LEU A 28 -29.52 -16.54 -12.52
CA LEU A 28 -30.13 -16.13 -13.79
C LEU A 28 -29.15 -16.17 -14.98
N HIS A 29 -27.87 -15.93 -14.73
CA HIS A 29 -26.79 -16.10 -15.71
C HIS A 29 -26.42 -17.57 -15.96
N GLY A 30 -26.84 -18.47 -15.07
CA GLY A 30 -26.52 -19.90 -15.14
C GLY A 30 -25.19 -20.28 -14.46
N ALA A 31 -24.60 -19.37 -13.68
CA ALA A 31 -23.43 -19.65 -12.85
C ALA A 31 -23.80 -20.39 -11.54
N ALA A 32 -25.09 -20.53 -11.25
CA ALA A 32 -25.63 -21.36 -10.19
C ALA A 32 -26.85 -22.12 -10.71
N ALA A 33 -27.09 -23.33 -10.20
CA ALA A 33 -28.21 -24.19 -10.56
C ALA A 33 -29.43 -23.92 -9.68
N THR A 34 -29.23 -23.75 -8.36
CA THR A 34 -30.30 -23.46 -7.41
C THR A 34 -29.86 -22.49 -6.30
N LEU A 35 -30.84 -21.81 -5.69
CA LEU A 35 -30.63 -20.87 -4.58
C LEU A 35 -31.70 -21.08 -3.50
N ARG A 36 -31.32 -21.25 -2.24
CA ARG A 36 -32.24 -21.42 -1.10
C ARG A 36 -31.88 -20.48 0.04
N ILE A 37 -32.89 -19.82 0.61
CA ILE A 37 -32.72 -18.84 1.71
C ILE A 37 -33.23 -19.48 3.00
N GLU A 38 -32.35 -19.64 3.99
CA GLU A 38 -32.66 -20.07 5.35
C GLU A 38 -32.78 -18.86 6.29
N ALA A 39 -33.76 -18.88 7.19
CA ALA A 39 -33.92 -17.85 8.22
C ALA A 39 -33.36 -18.37 9.54
N LEU A 40 -32.24 -17.80 10.03
CA LEU A 40 -31.81 -18.02 11.40
C LEU A 40 -32.69 -17.23 12.37
N ALA A 41 -32.85 -17.74 13.60
CA ALA A 41 -33.73 -17.22 14.65
C ALA A 41 -33.40 -15.80 15.18
N ALA A 42 -32.51 -15.04 14.53
CA ALA A 42 -32.09 -13.70 14.96
C ALA A 42 -31.94 -12.70 13.79
N GLY A 43 -32.67 -12.90 12.68
CA GLY A 43 -32.68 -11.94 11.56
C GLY A 43 -31.43 -11.94 10.69
N ARG A 44 -30.66 -13.05 10.67
CA ARG A 44 -29.49 -13.27 9.81
C ARG A 44 -29.88 -14.28 8.72
N ALA A 45 -29.76 -13.92 7.44
CA ALA A 45 -30.09 -14.85 6.35
C ALA A 45 -28.89 -15.73 5.98
N GLU A 46 -29.03 -17.05 6.11
CA GLU A 46 -28.09 -18.03 5.55
C GLU A 46 -28.55 -18.39 4.14
N LEU A 47 -27.66 -18.29 3.16
CA LEU A 47 -27.99 -18.49 1.75
C LEU A 47 -27.23 -19.71 1.22
N ILE A 48 -27.95 -20.73 0.75
CA ILE A 48 -27.35 -21.92 0.12
C ILE A 48 -27.47 -21.76 -1.39
N VAL A 49 -26.33 -21.81 -2.08
CA VAL A 49 -26.24 -21.77 -3.54
C VAL A 49 -25.66 -23.10 -3.99
N THR A 50 -26.29 -23.75 -4.97
CA THR A 50 -25.74 -24.98 -5.57
C THR A 50 -25.26 -24.66 -6.96
N THR A 51 -23.98 -24.89 -7.22
CA THR A 51 -23.36 -24.81 -8.55
C THR A 51 -23.35 -26.20 -9.19
N ASP A 52 -22.81 -26.32 -10.41
CA ASP A 52 -22.65 -27.62 -11.06
C ASP A 52 -21.53 -28.47 -10.42
N VAL A 53 -20.68 -27.85 -9.60
CA VAL A 53 -19.47 -28.46 -9.02
C VAL A 53 -19.61 -28.70 -7.52
N GLU A 54 -20.17 -27.73 -6.79
CA GLU A 54 -20.21 -27.74 -5.33
C GLU A 54 -21.41 -26.98 -4.75
N ARG A 55 -21.68 -27.19 -3.46
CA ARG A 55 -22.70 -26.48 -2.69
C ARG A 55 -22.03 -25.42 -1.80
N GLU A 56 -22.37 -24.16 -2.04
CA GLU A 56 -21.86 -22.98 -1.31
C GLU A 56 -22.87 -22.57 -0.22
N VAL A 57 -22.39 -22.34 1.01
CA VAL A 57 -23.14 -21.79 2.15
C VAL A 57 -22.62 -20.39 2.42
N HIS A 58 -23.42 -19.37 2.15
CA HIS A 58 -23.02 -17.97 2.24
C HIS A 58 -23.50 -17.33 3.55
N TYR A 59 -22.60 -16.54 4.14
CA TYR A 59 -22.84 -15.69 5.29
C TYR A 59 -22.40 -14.26 4.96
N ALA A 60 -23.32 -13.29 4.94
CA ALA A 60 -23.05 -11.91 4.53
C ALA A 60 -23.20 -10.91 5.69
N ARG A 61 -22.24 -9.96 5.85
CA ARG A 61 -22.30 -8.94 6.92
C ARG A 61 -21.60 -7.62 6.56
N LEU A 62 -22.30 -6.49 6.70
CA LEU A 62 -21.84 -5.16 6.27
C LEU A 62 -20.58 -4.64 7.01
N HIS A 63 -20.60 -4.51 8.35
CA HIS A 63 -19.49 -3.91 9.12
C HIS A 63 -19.31 -4.51 10.52
N HIS A 64 -18.07 -4.43 11.03
CA HIS A 64 -17.73 -4.59 12.44
C HIS A 64 -17.28 -3.23 13.03
N PRO A 65 -17.65 -2.85 14.27
CA PRO A 65 -17.34 -1.53 14.85
C PRO A 65 -15.85 -1.16 14.90
N ALA A 66 -14.96 -2.16 14.87
CA ALA A 66 -13.51 -2.00 14.99
C ALA A 66 -12.74 -1.93 13.64
N GLY A 67 -13.44 -1.82 12.50
CA GLY A 67 -12.82 -1.68 11.17
C GLY A 67 -12.39 -3.00 10.52
N ALA A 68 -11.62 -3.85 11.22
CA ALA A 68 -11.23 -5.20 10.77
C ALA A 68 -11.95 -6.30 11.58
N LEU A 69 -12.19 -7.44 10.94
CA LEU A 69 -12.77 -8.63 11.59
C LEU A 69 -11.67 -9.44 12.28
N SER A 70 -11.53 -9.27 13.59
CA SER A 70 -10.67 -10.12 14.43
C SER A 70 -11.31 -11.48 14.71
N LEU A 71 -10.51 -12.47 15.11
CA LEU A 71 -11.02 -13.79 15.49
C LEU A 71 -12.04 -13.69 16.63
N THR A 72 -11.86 -12.74 17.56
CA THR A 72 -12.83 -12.46 18.64
C THR A 72 -14.16 -11.90 18.13
N ALA A 73 -14.14 -11.10 17.07
CA ALA A 73 -15.36 -10.61 16.43
C ALA A 73 -16.11 -11.73 15.68
N LEU A 74 -15.36 -12.65 15.08
CA LEU A 74 -15.86 -13.80 14.33
C LEU A 74 -16.40 -14.91 15.25
N ASP A 75 -15.81 -15.05 16.44
CA ASP A 75 -16.12 -15.97 17.54
C ASP A 75 -17.21 -15.40 18.48
N SER A 76 -18.29 -14.89 17.89
CA SER A 76 -19.48 -14.44 18.61
C SER A 76 -20.59 -15.48 18.53
N ALA A 77 -21.47 -15.55 19.54
CA ALA A 77 -22.61 -16.46 19.52
C ALA A 77 -23.50 -16.23 18.26
N GLY A 78 -23.67 -17.29 17.46
CA GLY A 78 -24.33 -17.27 16.15
C GLY A 78 -23.54 -16.54 15.05
N GLY A 79 -22.25 -16.33 15.24
CA GLY A 79 -21.33 -15.67 14.31
C GLY A 79 -20.77 -16.59 13.24
N PRO A 80 -20.02 -16.04 12.26
CA PRO A 80 -19.60 -16.77 11.06
C PRO A 80 -18.69 -17.97 11.35
N LEU A 81 -17.83 -17.91 12.38
CA LEU A 81 -16.98 -19.06 12.74
C LEU A 81 -17.79 -20.20 13.35
N GLN A 82 -18.75 -19.88 14.23
CA GLN A 82 -19.64 -20.89 14.79
C GLN A 82 -20.49 -21.54 13.70
N THR A 83 -21.08 -20.73 12.80
CA THR A 83 -21.84 -21.25 11.66
C THR A 83 -21.01 -22.16 10.77
N ALA A 84 -19.78 -21.78 10.43
CA ALA A 84 -18.88 -22.65 9.65
C ALA A 84 -18.58 -23.95 10.40
N GLY A 85 -18.36 -23.88 11.72
CA GLY A 85 -18.13 -25.04 12.59
C GLY A 85 -19.32 -25.99 12.66
N ASP A 86 -20.55 -25.47 12.62
CA ASP A 86 -21.78 -26.26 12.68
C ASP A 86 -22.17 -26.85 11.31
N ARG A 87 -21.89 -26.14 10.21
CA ARG A 87 -22.37 -26.49 8.86
C ARG A 87 -21.40 -27.34 8.05
N LEU A 88 -20.09 -27.15 8.18
CA LEU A 88 -19.09 -27.90 7.40
C LEU A 88 -18.90 -29.38 7.80
N PRO A 89 -19.16 -29.83 9.05
CA PRO A 89 -18.97 -31.24 9.41
C PRO A 89 -19.86 -32.21 8.61
N GLY A 90 -19.27 -33.31 8.15
CA GLY A 90 -20.02 -34.44 7.56
C GLY A 90 -20.58 -34.18 6.16
N ASN A 91 -20.10 -33.15 5.46
CA ASN A 91 -20.41 -32.86 4.06
C ASN A 91 -19.22 -32.18 3.36
N ASP A 92 -19.36 -32.01 2.04
CA ASP A 92 -18.38 -31.36 1.16
C ASP A 92 -18.78 -29.92 0.81
N ASP A 93 -19.58 -29.26 1.65
CA ASP A 93 -20.00 -27.89 1.39
C ASP A 93 -18.82 -26.91 1.53
N ARG A 94 -18.88 -25.84 0.74
CA ARG A 94 -17.98 -24.69 0.85
C ARG A 94 -18.64 -23.56 1.61
N PHE A 95 -17.95 -22.92 2.54
CA PHE A 95 -18.46 -21.78 3.29
C PHE A 95 -17.93 -20.46 2.73
N VAL A 96 -18.82 -19.51 2.42
CA VAL A 96 -18.47 -18.23 1.81
C VAL A 96 -18.82 -17.09 2.76
N LEU A 97 -17.81 -16.49 3.38
CA LEU A 97 -17.96 -15.31 4.22
C LEU A 97 -17.82 -14.03 3.37
N VAL A 98 -18.88 -13.23 3.33
CA VAL A 98 -18.91 -11.97 2.57
C VAL A 98 -19.02 -10.79 3.52
N SER A 99 -18.08 -9.85 3.46
CA SER A 99 -18.08 -8.69 4.35
C SER A 99 -17.64 -7.39 3.69
N GLY A 100 -18.13 -6.25 4.20
CA GLY A 100 -17.62 -4.92 3.84
C GLY A 100 -16.31 -4.56 4.55
N SER A 101 -15.87 -5.36 5.54
CA SER A 101 -14.61 -5.20 6.27
C SER A 101 -13.64 -6.34 5.93
N ALA A 102 -12.33 -6.06 5.93
CA ALA A 102 -11.30 -7.09 5.76
C ALA A 102 -11.25 -8.05 6.97
N ALA A 103 -10.95 -9.33 6.71
CA ALA A 103 -10.75 -10.36 7.73
C ALA A 103 -9.34 -10.95 7.67
N PRO A 104 -8.30 -10.15 7.98
CA PRO A 104 -6.90 -10.55 7.83
C PRO A 104 -6.57 -11.81 8.65
N GLU A 105 -7.10 -11.91 9.87
CA GLU A 105 -6.88 -13.04 10.79
C GLU A 105 -7.43 -14.38 10.31
N LEU A 106 -8.34 -14.40 9.32
CA LEU A 106 -8.90 -15.64 8.75
C LEU A 106 -8.39 -15.88 7.31
N SER A 107 -8.10 -14.82 6.57
CA SER A 107 -7.66 -14.90 5.16
C SER A 107 -6.32 -15.63 4.96
N GLY A 108 -5.29 -15.26 5.74
CA GLY A 108 -3.98 -15.90 5.70
C GLY A 108 -4.02 -17.41 5.99
N PRO A 109 -4.67 -17.85 7.09
CA PRO A 109 -4.82 -19.27 7.38
C PRO A 109 -5.60 -20.06 6.31
N CYS A 110 -6.67 -19.50 5.73
CA CYS A 110 -7.42 -20.19 4.67
C CYS A 110 -6.55 -20.37 3.41
N ALA A 111 -5.80 -19.34 3.02
CA ALA A 111 -4.88 -19.42 1.88
C ALA A 111 -3.76 -20.45 2.10
N ALA A 112 -3.19 -20.47 3.31
CA ALA A 112 -2.17 -21.45 3.66
C ALA A 112 -2.72 -22.88 3.75
N ALA A 113 -3.94 -23.06 4.26
CA ALA A 113 -4.58 -24.38 4.30
C ALA A 113 -4.88 -24.90 2.90
N ALA A 114 -5.31 -24.03 1.98
CA ALA A 114 -5.56 -24.35 0.58
C ALA A 114 -4.28 -24.70 -0.20
N GLY A 115 -3.14 -24.08 0.14
CA GLY A 115 -1.85 -24.35 -0.49
C GLY A 115 -1.08 -25.55 0.07
N ALA A 116 -1.45 -26.04 1.26
CA ALA A 116 -0.79 -27.18 1.89
C ALA A 116 -1.29 -28.51 1.29
N ASP A 117 -0.38 -29.46 1.05
CA ASP A 117 -0.73 -30.79 0.51
C ASP A 117 -1.42 -31.69 1.55
N SER A 118 -1.11 -31.52 2.84
CA SER A 118 -1.72 -32.29 3.94
C SER A 118 -1.90 -31.44 5.21
N PRO A 119 -2.74 -31.87 6.17
CA PRO A 119 -2.80 -31.24 7.49
C PRO A 119 -1.44 -31.15 8.18
N ASP A 120 -0.61 -32.19 8.06
CA ASP A 120 0.76 -32.20 8.62
C ASP A 120 1.68 -31.19 7.92
N ALA A 121 1.48 -30.95 6.61
CA ALA A 121 2.22 -29.91 5.88
C ALA A 121 1.78 -28.52 6.35
N PHE A 122 0.48 -28.28 6.54
CA PHE A 122 -0.03 -27.03 7.10
C PHE A 122 0.52 -26.76 8.51
N GLU A 123 0.59 -27.78 9.35
CA GLU A 123 1.19 -27.69 10.69
C GLU A 123 2.69 -27.37 10.64
N ARG A 124 3.44 -28.00 9.74
CA ARG A 124 4.89 -27.78 9.63
C ARG A 124 5.26 -26.45 8.97
N GLU A 125 4.51 -26.02 7.97
CA GLU A 125 4.87 -24.89 7.11
C GLU A 125 4.21 -23.58 7.54
N TRP A 126 2.97 -23.63 8.04
CA TRP A 126 2.24 -22.42 8.43
C TRP A 126 2.19 -22.20 9.94
N LEU A 127 1.98 -23.26 10.74
CA LEU A 127 1.95 -23.20 12.22
C LEU A 127 3.36 -23.20 12.85
N THR A 128 4.29 -22.45 12.24
CA THR A 128 5.69 -22.34 12.66
C THR A 128 5.87 -21.44 13.89
N THR A 129 4.98 -20.46 14.08
CA THR A 129 4.99 -19.52 15.22
C THR A 129 3.92 -19.89 16.26
N ARG A 130 4.21 -19.68 17.54
CA ARG A 130 3.34 -19.75 18.71
C ARG A 130 2.14 -18.86 18.54
N ALA A 131 2.26 -17.65 17.98
CA ALA A 131 1.10 -16.81 17.68
C ALA A 131 0.08 -17.55 16.77
N ARG A 132 0.55 -18.20 15.71
CA ARG A 132 -0.30 -18.99 14.79
C ARG A 132 -0.80 -20.29 15.43
N ARG A 133 0.00 -20.94 16.27
CA ARG A 133 -0.42 -22.13 17.05
C ARG A 133 -1.48 -21.77 18.10
N GLU A 134 -1.34 -20.65 18.79
CA GLU A 134 -2.30 -20.15 19.77
C GLU A 134 -3.61 -19.73 19.08
N TRP A 135 -3.51 -19.07 17.93
CA TRP A 135 -4.63 -18.78 17.04
C TRP A 135 -5.35 -20.05 16.59
N PHE A 136 -4.61 -21.07 16.13
CA PHE A 136 -5.18 -22.33 15.67
C PHE A 136 -5.78 -23.13 16.84
N ALA A 137 -5.11 -23.17 17.99
CA ALA A 137 -5.64 -23.78 19.20
C ALA A 137 -6.94 -23.09 19.66
N ARG A 138 -7.05 -21.78 19.48
CA ARG A 138 -8.29 -21.05 19.72
C ARG A 138 -9.38 -21.47 18.73
N LEU A 139 -9.07 -21.59 17.45
CA LEU A 139 -9.98 -22.10 16.43
C LEU A 139 -10.48 -23.52 16.74
N LEU A 140 -9.59 -24.43 17.17
CA LEU A 140 -9.95 -25.79 17.59
C LEU A 140 -10.92 -25.79 18.77
N ARG A 141 -10.76 -24.86 19.72
CA ARG A 141 -11.72 -24.67 20.83
C ARG A 141 -13.07 -24.14 20.35
N CYS A 142 -13.09 -23.20 19.40
CA CYS A 142 -14.33 -22.65 18.84
C CYS A 142 -15.13 -23.72 18.07
N TRP A 143 -14.44 -24.60 17.36
CA TRP A 143 -15.03 -25.61 16.48
C TRP A 143 -15.20 -26.99 17.11
N VAL A 144 -14.64 -27.19 18.30
CA VAL A 144 -14.64 -28.46 19.04
C VAL A 144 -14.25 -29.63 18.12
N CYS A 145 -13.07 -29.53 17.49
CA CYS A 145 -12.61 -30.52 16.52
C CYS A 145 -11.09 -30.76 16.59
N GLU A 146 -10.65 -31.88 16.00
CA GLU A 146 -9.23 -32.22 15.83
C GLU A 146 -8.57 -31.40 14.71
N ALA A 147 -7.24 -31.30 14.74
CA ALA A 147 -6.48 -30.49 13.79
C ALA A 147 -6.73 -30.81 12.30
N PRO A 148 -6.76 -32.09 11.85
CA PRO A 148 -7.07 -32.41 10.46
C PRO A 148 -8.44 -31.91 10.01
N ALA A 149 -9.44 -31.99 10.89
CA ALA A 149 -10.79 -31.51 10.60
C ALA A 149 -10.86 -29.97 10.53
N ALA A 150 -10.07 -29.26 11.33
CA ALA A 150 -9.98 -27.81 11.23
C ALA A 150 -9.26 -27.35 9.96
N VAL A 151 -8.19 -28.03 9.54
CA VAL A 151 -7.50 -27.72 8.28
C VAL A 151 -8.42 -27.95 7.08
N ASP A 152 -9.18 -29.06 7.09
CA ASP A 152 -10.20 -29.31 6.06
C ASP A 152 -11.25 -28.19 6.00
N ARG A 153 -11.78 -27.78 7.16
CA ARG A 153 -12.73 -26.65 7.23
C ARG A 153 -12.12 -25.35 6.69
N LEU A 154 -10.87 -25.04 7.03
CA LEU A 154 -10.17 -23.85 6.53
C LEU A 154 -9.97 -23.87 5.00
N ARG A 155 -9.66 -25.02 4.41
CA ARG A 155 -9.58 -25.20 2.95
C ARG A 155 -10.88 -24.87 2.23
N ARG A 156 -12.01 -25.06 2.92
CA ARG A 156 -13.37 -24.89 2.41
C ARG A 156 -13.99 -23.54 2.77
N ILE A 157 -13.26 -22.63 3.42
CA ILE A 157 -13.73 -21.28 3.73
C ILE A 157 -13.17 -20.29 2.71
N GLU A 158 -14.06 -19.56 2.03
CA GLU A 158 -13.73 -18.44 1.15
C GLU A 158 -14.15 -17.12 1.78
N ILE A 159 -13.28 -16.11 1.74
CA ILE A 159 -13.56 -14.77 2.25
C ILE A 159 -13.63 -13.78 1.09
N ARG A 160 -14.75 -13.05 0.98
CA ARG A 160 -14.96 -12.00 -0.02
C ARG A 160 -15.16 -10.66 0.68
N THR A 161 -14.23 -9.73 0.47
CA THR A 161 -14.38 -8.35 0.97
C THR A 161 -14.96 -7.47 -0.13
N VAL A 162 -16.26 -7.15 -0.05
CA VAL A 162 -16.98 -6.37 -1.08
C VAL A 162 -17.88 -5.34 -0.41
N GLY A 163 -17.77 -4.08 -0.84
CA GLY A 163 -18.57 -2.97 -0.32
C GLY A 163 -20.02 -3.01 -0.82
N GLU A 164 -20.96 -2.48 -0.04
CA GLU A 164 -22.39 -2.50 -0.39
C GLU A 164 -22.70 -1.86 -1.75
N ARG A 165 -22.12 -0.68 -2.01
CA ARG A 165 -22.31 0.05 -3.28
C ARG A 165 -21.81 -0.75 -4.49
N GLU A 166 -20.83 -1.62 -4.30
CA GLU A 166 -20.29 -2.46 -5.36
C GLU A 166 -21.22 -3.62 -5.68
N ILE A 167 -21.78 -4.27 -4.65
CA ILE A 167 -22.81 -5.31 -4.82
C ILE A 167 -24.05 -4.73 -5.52
N GLU A 168 -24.50 -3.53 -5.12
CA GLU A 168 -25.62 -2.85 -5.79
C GLU A 168 -25.35 -2.64 -7.29
N LYS A 169 -24.15 -2.12 -7.64
CA LYS A 169 -23.75 -1.91 -9.03
C LYS A 169 -23.72 -3.24 -9.80
N GLN A 170 -23.18 -4.30 -9.20
CA GLN A 170 -23.12 -5.64 -9.78
C GLN A 170 -24.51 -6.19 -10.08
N VAL A 171 -25.45 -6.12 -9.12
CA VAL A 171 -26.83 -6.57 -9.29
C VAL A 171 -27.52 -5.82 -10.42
N ARG A 172 -27.43 -4.49 -10.41
CA ARG A 172 -28.07 -3.65 -11.43
C ARG A 172 -27.51 -3.94 -12.83
N GLY A 173 -26.18 -4.00 -12.98
CA GLY A 173 -25.54 -4.31 -14.25
C GLY A 173 -25.88 -5.71 -14.75
N GLY A 174 -25.88 -6.72 -13.87
CA GLY A 174 -26.29 -8.07 -14.23
C GLY A 174 -27.75 -8.15 -14.71
N LEU A 175 -28.68 -7.47 -14.04
CA LEU A 175 -30.08 -7.44 -14.46
C LEU A 175 -30.28 -6.72 -15.80
N GLN A 176 -29.54 -5.64 -16.07
CA GLN A 176 -29.56 -4.95 -17.37
C GLN A 176 -29.16 -5.88 -18.53
N THR A 177 -28.16 -6.74 -18.33
CA THR A 177 -27.75 -7.70 -19.37
C THR A 177 -28.80 -8.78 -19.62
N LEU A 178 -29.61 -9.12 -18.61
CA LEU A 178 -30.57 -10.21 -18.67
C LEU A 178 -31.96 -9.77 -19.18
N PHE A 179 -32.38 -8.54 -18.91
CA PHE A 179 -33.75 -8.07 -19.17
C PHE A 179 -33.77 -6.66 -19.78
N ALA A 180 -34.68 -6.44 -20.73
CA ALA A 180 -34.90 -5.12 -21.34
C ALA A 180 -35.88 -4.29 -20.50
N ALA A 181 -35.50 -3.92 -19.27
CA ALA A 181 -36.33 -3.11 -18.36
C ALA A 181 -35.51 -2.27 -17.38
N ASP A 182 -36.17 -1.32 -16.71
CA ASP A 182 -35.54 -0.50 -15.66
C ASP A 182 -34.99 -1.38 -14.51
N PRO A 183 -33.70 -1.26 -14.16
CA PRO A 183 -33.08 -2.10 -13.13
C PRO A 183 -33.64 -1.86 -11.74
N GLY A 184 -34.06 -0.63 -11.41
CA GLY A 184 -34.65 -0.33 -10.10
C GLY A 184 -35.96 -1.10 -9.88
N THR A 185 -36.81 -1.11 -10.91
CA THR A 185 -38.04 -1.88 -10.92
C THR A 185 -37.77 -3.38 -10.85
N LEU A 186 -36.80 -3.89 -11.61
CA LEU A 186 -36.40 -5.30 -11.56
C LEU A 186 -35.87 -5.71 -10.18
N VAL A 187 -35.03 -4.89 -9.55
CA VAL A 187 -34.52 -5.12 -8.19
C VAL A 187 -35.67 -5.23 -7.21
N ALA A 188 -36.60 -4.28 -7.20
CA ALA A 188 -37.74 -4.30 -6.27
C ALA A 188 -38.61 -5.54 -6.47
N ARG A 189 -38.80 -5.98 -7.71
CA ARG A 189 -39.59 -7.19 -8.04
C ARG A 189 -38.85 -8.48 -7.71
N LEU A 190 -37.54 -8.54 -7.97
CA LEU A 190 -36.73 -9.70 -7.64
C LEU A 190 -36.62 -9.86 -6.11
N LEU A 191 -36.45 -8.76 -5.38
CA LEU A 191 -36.45 -8.76 -3.91
C LEU A 191 -37.78 -9.29 -3.36
N ALA A 192 -38.92 -8.85 -3.91
CA ALA A 192 -40.23 -9.39 -3.51
C ALA A 192 -40.39 -10.89 -3.82
N ILE A 193 -39.77 -11.40 -4.89
CA ILE A 193 -39.75 -12.84 -5.20
C ILE A 193 -38.91 -13.60 -4.18
N VAL A 194 -37.74 -13.05 -3.84
CA VAL A 194 -36.78 -13.60 -2.86
C VAL A 194 -37.42 -13.65 -1.46
N GLU A 195 -37.98 -12.53 -0.98
CA GLU A 195 -38.66 -12.44 0.32
C GLU A 195 -39.86 -13.39 0.40
N GLY A 196 -40.64 -13.51 -0.68
CA GLY A 196 -41.77 -14.44 -0.76
C GLY A 196 -41.40 -15.91 -0.96
N SER A 197 -40.11 -16.24 -1.05
CA SER A 197 -39.61 -17.61 -1.29
C SER A 197 -38.66 -18.10 -0.19
N ARG A 198 -38.72 -17.51 1.01
CA ARG A 198 -37.98 -18.00 2.18
C ARG A 198 -38.27 -19.48 2.43
N GLN A 199 -37.22 -20.23 2.78
CA GLN A 199 -37.23 -21.70 2.96
C GLN A 199 -37.60 -22.53 1.71
N ARG A 200 -37.72 -21.91 0.53
CA ARG A 200 -37.91 -22.62 -0.74
C ARG A 200 -36.66 -22.51 -1.60
N THR A 201 -36.37 -23.59 -2.32
CA THR A 201 -35.35 -23.58 -3.37
C THR A 201 -35.90 -22.88 -4.60
N LEU A 202 -35.16 -21.90 -5.11
CA LEU A 202 -35.41 -21.16 -6.33
C LEU A 202 -34.53 -21.71 -7.46
N THR A 203 -35.14 -21.91 -8.62
CA THR A 203 -34.45 -22.23 -9.86
C THR A 203 -34.51 -21.05 -10.83
N ARG A 204 -33.57 -21.01 -11.78
CA ARG A 204 -33.57 -20.04 -12.87
C ARG A 204 -34.93 -19.97 -13.59
N ARG A 205 -35.52 -21.14 -13.88
CA ARG A 205 -36.81 -21.26 -14.59
C ARG A 205 -37.93 -20.56 -13.81
N GLU A 206 -38.02 -20.81 -12.51
CA GLU A 206 -39.08 -20.22 -11.67
C GLU A 206 -38.97 -18.70 -11.57
N ILE A 207 -37.75 -18.16 -11.41
CA ILE A 207 -37.55 -16.71 -11.36
C ILE A 207 -37.97 -16.08 -12.70
N VAL A 208 -37.54 -16.64 -13.82
CA VAL A 208 -37.89 -16.16 -15.16
C VAL A 208 -39.40 -16.23 -15.41
N GLU A 209 -40.07 -17.33 -15.08
CA GLU A 209 -41.53 -17.47 -15.23
C GLU A 209 -42.30 -16.45 -14.37
N ARG A 210 -41.86 -16.21 -13.13
CA ARG A 210 -42.48 -15.22 -12.22
C ARG A 210 -42.26 -13.78 -12.66
N LEU A 211 -41.12 -13.48 -13.29
CA LEU A 211 -40.85 -12.18 -13.90
C LEU A 211 -41.65 -12.00 -15.20
N ALA A 212 -41.77 -13.05 -16.02
CA ALA A 212 -42.55 -13.04 -17.26
C ALA A 212 -44.04 -12.77 -17.02
N ARG A 213 -44.65 -13.36 -15.97
CA ARG A 213 -46.04 -13.06 -15.55
C ARG A 213 -46.28 -11.60 -15.20
N ARG A 214 -45.22 -10.83 -14.95
CA ARG A 214 -45.25 -9.40 -14.62
C ARG A 214 -44.78 -8.51 -15.78
N GLY A 215 -44.62 -9.06 -16.98
CA GLY A 215 -44.28 -8.33 -18.20
C GLY A 215 -42.78 -8.17 -18.48
N PHE A 216 -41.88 -8.72 -17.65
CA PHE A 216 -40.44 -8.65 -17.89
C PHE A 216 -39.99 -9.74 -18.85
N ARG A 217 -39.34 -9.36 -19.96
CA ARG A 217 -38.84 -10.28 -20.99
C ARG A 217 -37.31 -10.39 -20.96
N PRO A 218 -36.74 -11.61 -20.98
CA PRO A 218 -35.30 -11.80 -21.12
C PRO A 218 -34.78 -11.27 -22.46
N ARG A 219 -33.59 -10.68 -22.47
CA ARG A 219 -32.87 -10.30 -23.70
C ARG A 219 -32.31 -11.56 -24.37
N ARG A 220 -32.46 -11.66 -25.69
CA ARG A 220 -31.96 -12.77 -26.50
C ARG A 220 -31.60 -12.26 -27.90
N LEU A 221 -30.52 -12.80 -28.46
CA LEU A 221 -30.19 -12.66 -29.87
C LEU A 221 -31.18 -13.47 -30.72
N HIS A 222 -31.57 -12.93 -31.88
CA HIS A 222 -32.43 -13.63 -32.82
C HIS A 222 -31.62 -14.66 -33.62
N GLU A 223 -30.39 -14.31 -33.99
CA GLU A 223 -29.49 -15.15 -34.78
C GLU A 223 -28.10 -15.31 -34.12
N PRO A 224 -27.98 -16.03 -32.98
CA PRO A 224 -26.72 -16.14 -32.23
C PRO A 224 -25.56 -16.72 -33.06
N GLY A 225 -25.85 -17.55 -34.06
CA GLY A 225 -24.83 -18.08 -34.98
C GLY A 225 -24.17 -17.02 -35.88
N ARG A 226 -24.76 -15.84 -36.02
CA ARG A 226 -24.21 -14.72 -36.82
C ARG A 226 -23.42 -13.71 -35.98
N ALA A 227 -23.42 -13.84 -34.65
CA ALA A 227 -22.78 -12.89 -33.75
C ALA A 227 -21.29 -12.68 -34.07
N GLY A 228 -20.53 -13.76 -34.31
CA GLY A 228 -19.11 -13.68 -34.66
C GLY A 228 -18.86 -12.90 -35.97
N ALA A 229 -19.66 -13.16 -37.00
CA ALA A 229 -19.54 -12.46 -38.28
C ALA A 229 -19.96 -10.98 -38.17
N ALA A 230 -20.96 -10.66 -37.35
CA ALA A 230 -21.39 -9.28 -37.10
C ALA A 230 -20.30 -8.48 -36.36
N VAL A 231 -19.70 -9.08 -35.31
CA VAL A 231 -18.55 -8.51 -34.58
C VAL A 231 -17.38 -8.26 -35.52
N ALA A 232 -17.03 -9.24 -36.36
CA ALA A 232 -15.94 -9.10 -37.33
C ALA A 232 -16.16 -7.91 -38.27
N ARG A 233 -17.35 -7.81 -38.90
CA ARG A 233 -17.70 -6.71 -39.81
C ARG A 233 -17.67 -5.34 -39.14
N ALA A 234 -18.19 -5.23 -37.92
CA ALA A 234 -18.17 -3.96 -37.18
C ALA A 234 -16.73 -3.51 -36.90
N THR A 235 -15.86 -4.43 -36.49
CA THR A 235 -14.45 -4.16 -36.25
C THR A 235 -13.67 -3.88 -37.54
N ASP A 236 -13.99 -4.55 -38.65
CA ASP A 236 -13.34 -4.28 -39.95
C ASP A 236 -13.57 -2.84 -40.42
N ARG A 237 -14.79 -2.33 -40.27
CA ARG A 237 -15.10 -0.91 -40.55
C ARG A 237 -14.27 0.05 -39.69
N TYR A 238 -14.06 -0.29 -38.42
CA TYR A 238 -13.18 0.49 -37.54
C TYR A 238 -11.72 0.44 -38.05
N LEU A 239 -11.21 -0.75 -38.36
CA LEU A 239 -9.84 -0.95 -38.83
C LEU A 239 -9.57 -0.27 -40.18
N ASP A 240 -10.53 -0.26 -41.11
CA ASP A 240 -10.39 0.41 -42.41
C ASP A 240 -10.16 1.92 -42.25
N GLY A 241 -10.81 2.54 -41.28
CA GLY A 241 -10.57 3.94 -40.93
C GLY A 241 -9.25 4.13 -40.18
N ALA A 242 -8.92 3.24 -39.25
CA ALA A 242 -7.72 3.33 -38.43
C ALA A 242 -6.43 3.12 -39.22
N ARG A 243 -6.38 2.11 -40.10
CA ARG A 243 -5.21 1.74 -40.90
C ARG A 243 -4.78 2.80 -41.90
N ARG A 244 -5.74 3.55 -42.46
CA ARG A 244 -5.47 4.70 -43.34
C ARG A 244 -4.68 5.83 -42.67
N ARG A 245 -4.62 5.85 -41.34
CA ARG A 245 -3.93 6.87 -40.53
C ARG A 245 -2.61 6.39 -39.96
N LEU A 246 -2.20 5.15 -40.26
CA LEU A 246 -0.91 4.62 -39.83
C LEU A 246 0.22 5.27 -40.61
N ILE A 247 1.37 5.40 -39.96
CA ILE A 247 2.59 5.89 -40.60
C ILE A 247 2.97 4.87 -41.67
N ARG A 248 2.90 5.30 -42.95
CA ARG A 248 3.18 4.45 -44.13
C ARG A 248 2.35 3.16 -44.18
N GLY A 249 1.16 3.15 -43.57
CA GLY A 249 0.31 1.97 -43.49
C GLY A 249 0.81 0.88 -42.53
N THR A 250 1.86 1.14 -41.74
CA THR A 250 2.48 0.18 -40.82
C THR A 250 2.26 0.54 -39.36
N VAL A 251 2.10 -0.47 -38.50
CA VAL A 251 2.01 -0.31 -37.05
C VAL A 251 3.42 -0.27 -36.48
N LEU A 252 3.75 0.81 -35.76
CA LEU A 252 4.98 0.88 -34.97
C LEU A 252 4.77 0.14 -33.63
N PRO A 253 5.67 -0.77 -33.23
CA PRO A 253 5.59 -1.44 -31.93
C PRO A 253 5.60 -0.44 -30.77
N ARG A 254 4.71 -0.60 -29.78
CA ARG A 254 4.64 0.29 -28.61
C ARG A 254 4.56 -0.51 -27.31
N GLU A 255 5.27 -0.06 -26.28
CA GLU A 255 5.22 -0.64 -24.93
C GLU A 255 3.79 -0.68 -24.38
N ALA A 256 3.00 0.37 -24.60
CA ALA A 256 1.60 0.44 -24.19
C ALA A 256 0.74 -0.68 -24.83
N ALA A 257 0.97 -1.01 -26.10
CA ALA A 257 0.30 -2.10 -26.78
C ALA A 257 0.75 -3.46 -26.21
N ALA A 258 2.04 -3.63 -25.91
CA ALA A 258 2.56 -4.84 -25.26
C ALA A 258 1.94 -5.08 -23.87
N LYS A 259 1.84 -4.04 -23.04
CA LYS A 259 1.17 -4.09 -21.72
C LYS A 259 -0.30 -4.49 -21.85
N LEU A 260 -1.03 -3.93 -22.82
CA LEU A 260 -2.42 -4.32 -23.09
C LEU A 260 -2.52 -5.79 -23.53
N LYS A 261 -1.68 -6.24 -24.46
CA LYS A 261 -1.66 -7.64 -24.92
C LYS A 261 -1.41 -8.62 -23.76
N ALA A 262 -0.48 -8.29 -22.86
CA ALA A 262 -0.22 -9.10 -21.67
C ALA A 262 -1.47 -9.26 -20.78
N ARG A 263 -2.27 -8.18 -20.64
CA ARG A 263 -3.54 -8.25 -19.89
C ARG A 263 -4.63 -9.05 -20.56
N LEU A 264 -4.61 -9.17 -21.90
CA LEU A 264 -5.56 -10.02 -22.64
C LEU A 264 -5.26 -11.51 -22.47
N ALA A 265 -4.06 -11.88 -22.00
CA ALA A 265 -3.71 -13.27 -21.71
C ALA A 265 -4.18 -13.74 -20.33
N GLY A 266 -4.55 -12.81 -19.43
CA GLY A 266 -5.00 -13.10 -18.08
C GLY A 266 -6.53 -13.24 -17.95
N THR A 267 -7.04 -13.00 -16.76
CA THR A 267 -8.49 -12.96 -16.50
C THR A 267 -9.14 -11.71 -17.10
N ALA A 268 -10.45 -11.78 -17.36
CA ALA A 268 -11.23 -10.67 -17.89
C ALA A 268 -10.99 -9.38 -17.11
N SER A 269 -10.53 -8.34 -17.81
CA SER A 269 -10.00 -7.12 -17.19
C SER A 269 -10.58 -5.85 -17.82
N GLU A 270 -10.44 -4.73 -17.11
CA GLU A 270 -10.69 -3.40 -17.65
C GLU A 270 -9.37 -2.65 -17.76
N SER A 271 -9.17 -1.95 -18.85
CA SER A 271 -7.98 -1.12 -19.06
C SER A 271 -8.36 0.22 -19.69
N VAL A 272 -7.61 1.25 -19.32
CA VAL A 272 -7.78 2.60 -19.87
C VAL A 272 -6.50 2.96 -20.62
N LEU A 273 -6.60 3.15 -21.93
CA LEU A 273 -5.50 3.59 -22.76
C LEU A 273 -5.54 5.12 -22.91
N THR A 274 -4.59 5.80 -22.29
CA THR A 274 -4.50 7.26 -22.27
C THR A 274 -3.28 7.76 -23.02
N GLY A 275 -3.28 9.02 -23.44
CA GLY A 275 -2.15 9.64 -24.12
C GLY A 275 -2.51 10.98 -24.73
N ARG A 276 -1.51 11.82 -25.01
CA ARG A 276 -1.72 13.12 -25.68
C ARG A 276 -2.32 12.91 -27.08
N ALA A 277 -2.99 13.93 -27.62
CA ALA A 277 -3.45 13.87 -29.01
C ALA A 277 -2.25 13.63 -29.94
N GLY A 278 -2.37 12.72 -30.90
CA GLY A 278 -1.30 12.40 -31.85
C GLY A 278 -0.26 11.37 -31.38
N THR A 279 -0.32 10.84 -30.15
CA THR A 279 0.64 9.83 -29.63
C THR A 279 0.47 8.42 -30.22
N GLY A 280 -0.49 8.19 -31.12
CA GLY A 280 -0.68 6.88 -31.74
C GLY A 280 -1.55 5.88 -30.95
N LYS A 281 -2.44 6.35 -30.07
CA LYS A 281 -3.41 5.48 -29.35
C LYS A 281 -4.18 4.54 -30.28
N THR A 282 -4.73 5.07 -31.38
CA THR A 282 -5.45 4.26 -32.39
C THR A 282 -4.53 3.22 -33.05
N ALA A 283 -3.24 3.51 -33.26
CA ALA A 283 -2.29 2.52 -33.78
C ALA A 283 -2.04 1.39 -32.78
N CYS A 284 -1.96 1.69 -31.48
CA CYS A 284 -1.91 0.68 -30.42
C CYS A 284 -3.16 -0.19 -30.41
N VAL A 285 -4.34 0.40 -30.64
CA VAL A 285 -5.60 -0.36 -30.75
C VAL A 285 -5.57 -1.32 -31.95
N VAL A 286 -5.10 -0.86 -33.12
CA VAL A 286 -4.96 -1.73 -34.31
C VAL A 286 -4.07 -2.93 -33.98
N ASP A 287 -2.90 -2.68 -33.37
CA ASP A 287 -1.96 -3.72 -32.94
C ASP A 287 -2.60 -4.75 -31.99
N VAL A 288 -3.36 -4.25 -31.00
CA VAL A 288 -4.05 -5.10 -30.02
C VAL A 288 -5.17 -5.91 -30.67
N VAL A 289 -5.95 -5.32 -31.57
CA VAL A 289 -7.03 -6.02 -32.29
C VAL A 289 -6.46 -7.10 -33.21
N ASP A 290 -5.39 -6.79 -33.93
CA ASP A 290 -4.75 -7.75 -34.83
C ASP A 290 -4.14 -8.91 -34.04
N ALA A 291 -3.49 -8.64 -32.91
CA ALA A 291 -3.02 -9.68 -31.99
C ALA A 291 -4.17 -10.52 -31.40
N ALA A 292 -5.27 -9.90 -30.98
CA ALA A 292 -6.44 -10.60 -30.46
C ALA A 292 -7.04 -11.56 -31.50
N ARG A 293 -7.20 -11.08 -32.75
CA ARG A 293 -7.70 -11.89 -33.87
C ARG A 293 -6.76 -13.04 -34.22
N ALA A 294 -5.45 -12.80 -34.25
CA ALA A 294 -4.44 -13.85 -34.48
C ALA A 294 -4.50 -14.96 -33.42
N ASN A 295 -4.85 -14.62 -32.18
CA ASN A 295 -5.05 -15.55 -31.08
C ASN A 295 -6.48 -16.13 -31.00
N GLY A 296 -7.35 -15.84 -31.98
CA GLY A 296 -8.72 -16.36 -32.03
C GLY A 296 -9.68 -15.74 -31.03
N LEU A 297 -9.35 -14.58 -30.44
CA LEU A 297 -10.25 -13.83 -29.56
C LEU A 297 -11.19 -12.96 -30.39
N PRO A 298 -12.53 -13.10 -30.26
CA PRO A 298 -13.47 -12.18 -30.88
C PRO A 298 -13.24 -10.75 -30.36
N ALA A 299 -12.95 -9.81 -31.26
CA ALA A 299 -12.68 -8.42 -30.92
C ALA A 299 -13.71 -7.50 -31.57
N LEU A 300 -14.40 -6.70 -30.76
CA LEU A 300 -15.30 -5.63 -31.17
C LEU A 300 -14.68 -4.28 -30.87
N ALA A 301 -14.23 -3.57 -31.91
CA ALA A 301 -13.69 -2.22 -31.80
C ALA A 301 -14.56 -1.21 -32.57
N PHE A 302 -14.86 -0.08 -31.95
CA PHE A 302 -15.57 1.02 -32.60
C PHE A 302 -15.18 2.37 -31.99
N ARG A 303 -15.46 3.46 -32.73
CA ARG A 303 -15.29 4.82 -32.23
C ARG A 303 -16.63 5.37 -31.73
N LEU A 304 -16.62 5.98 -30.56
CA LEU A 304 -17.83 6.55 -29.97
C LEU A 304 -18.27 7.85 -30.65
N ASP A 305 -17.33 8.63 -31.19
CA ASP A 305 -17.57 9.93 -31.82
C ASP A 305 -18.33 9.87 -33.16
N HIS A 306 -18.49 8.68 -33.72
CA HIS A 306 -19.23 8.43 -34.96
C HIS A 306 -20.68 7.97 -34.69
N VAL A 307 -21.07 7.79 -33.43
CA VAL A 307 -22.39 7.29 -33.05
C VAL A 307 -23.29 8.47 -32.70
N ILE A 308 -24.48 8.55 -33.32
CA ILE A 308 -25.40 9.69 -33.14
C ILE A 308 -26.47 9.32 -32.10
N THR A 309 -26.35 9.89 -30.89
CA THR A 309 -27.36 9.90 -29.80
C THR A 309 -28.13 8.58 -29.57
N PRO A 310 -27.47 7.47 -29.21
CA PRO A 310 -28.16 6.29 -28.68
C PRO A 310 -28.74 6.60 -27.30
N THR A 311 -29.98 6.20 -27.04
CA THR A 311 -30.57 6.30 -25.69
C THR A 311 -30.36 5.05 -24.84
N THR A 312 -30.02 3.93 -25.50
CA THR A 312 -29.77 2.63 -24.87
C THR A 312 -28.56 1.91 -25.49
N ALA A 313 -28.02 0.89 -24.81
CA ALA A 313 -26.95 0.05 -25.36
C ALA A 313 -27.40 -0.74 -26.61
N ALA A 314 -28.69 -1.09 -26.71
CA ALA A 314 -29.26 -1.72 -27.90
C ALA A 314 -29.28 -0.76 -29.11
N ASP A 315 -29.57 0.51 -28.87
CA ASP A 315 -29.54 1.57 -29.89
C ASP A 315 -28.12 1.75 -30.43
N LEU A 316 -27.11 1.67 -29.57
CA LEU A 316 -25.71 1.68 -29.96
C LEU A 316 -25.38 0.44 -30.82
N GLY A 317 -25.87 -0.73 -30.43
CA GLY A 317 -25.77 -1.95 -31.23
C GLY A 317 -26.28 -1.75 -32.65
N ARG A 318 -27.50 -1.20 -32.79
CA ARG A 318 -28.11 -0.91 -34.10
C ARG A 318 -27.30 0.06 -34.95
N HIS A 319 -26.66 1.07 -34.35
CA HIS A 319 -25.75 1.97 -35.08
C HIS A 319 -24.47 1.29 -35.56
N LEU A 320 -24.07 0.20 -34.91
CA LEU A 320 -22.93 -0.63 -35.30
C LEU A 320 -23.35 -1.82 -36.19
N ASP A 321 -24.56 -1.81 -36.74
CA ASP A 321 -25.19 -2.92 -37.49
C ASP A 321 -25.21 -4.24 -36.71
N LEU A 322 -25.45 -4.16 -35.40
CA LEU A 322 -25.63 -5.29 -34.50
C LEU A 322 -27.11 -5.42 -34.13
N GLU A 323 -27.58 -6.67 -33.96
CA GLU A 323 -28.98 -6.96 -33.64
C GLU A 323 -29.36 -6.56 -32.20
N GLU A 324 -28.37 -6.39 -31.33
CA GLU A 324 -28.52 -6.07 -29.90
C GLU A 324 -27.25 -5.34 -29.41
N SER A 325 -27.13 -5.05 -28.11
CA SER A 325 -26.01 -4.28 -27.58
C SER A 325 -24.65 -4.87 -27.93
N PRO A 326 -23.62 -4.01 -28.12
CA PRO A 326 -22.27 -4.45 -28.50
C PRO A 326 -21.71 -5.53 -27.58
N VAL A 327 -21.99 -5.40 -26.29
CA VAL A 327 -21.53 -6.33 -25.26
C VAL A 327 -22.19 -7.70 -25.40
N LEU A 328 -23.51 -7.75 -25.60
CA LEU A 328 -24.25 -9.01 -25.69
C LEU A 328 -23.90 -9.78 -26.96
N VAL A 329 -23.76 -9.10 -28.09
CA VAL A 329 -23.35 -9.73 -29.35
C VAL A 329 -21.90 -10.23 -29.26
N LEU A 330 -21.00 -9.44 -28.66
CA LEU A 330 -19.63 -9.87 -28.39
C LEU A 330 -19.57 -11.08 -27.44
N ALA A 331 -20.38 -11.09 -26.38
CA ALA A 331 -20.42 -12.19 -25.41
C ALA A 331 -20.87 -13.51 -26.05
N GLU A 332 -21.85 -13.47 -26.96
CA GLU A 332 -22.26 -14.67 -27.70
C GLU A 332 -21.21 -15.10 -28.73
N ALA A 333 -20.51 -14.18 -29.37
CA ALA A 333 -19.35 -14.51 -30.23
C ALA A 333 -18.22 -15.18 -29.43
N ALA A 334 -17.89 -14.63 -28.25
CA ALA A 334 -16.89 -15.17 -27.33
C ALA A 334 -17.26 -16.58 -26.86
N ARG A 335 -18.52 -16.79 -26.45
CA ARG A 335 -19.04 -18.10 -26.04
C ARG A 335 -19.01 -19.12 -27.18
N ALA A 336 -19.40 -18.72 -28.40
CA ALA A 336 -19.35 -19.60 -29.56
C ALA A 336 -17.91 -20.00 -29.92
N ALA A 337 -16.94 -19.12 -29.69
CA ALA A 337 -15.52 -19.41 -29.89
C ALA A 337 -14.87 -20.19 -28.73
N GLY A 338 -15.52 -20.29 -27.55
CA GLY A 338 -14.90 -20.83 -26.34
C GLY A 338 -13.70 -19.99 -25.86
N ARG A 339 -13.71 -18.68 -26.15
CA ARG A 339 -12.62 -17.73 -25.88
C ARG A 339 -13.15 -16.48 -25.17
N ALA A 340 -12.25 -15.66 -24.64
CA ALA A 340 -12.61 -14.33 -24.15
C ALA A 340 -12.91 -13.36 -25.30
N GLY A 341 -13.83 -12.42 -25.07
CA GLY A 341 -14.11 -11.32 -25.98
C GLY A 341 -13.32 -10.06 -25.62
N VAL A 342 -12.95 -9.27 -26.63
CA VAL A 342 -12.24 -8.00 -26.46
C VAL A 342 -13.13 -6.86 -26.95
N LEU A 343 -13.58 -6.01 -26.04
CA LEU A 343 -14.36 -4.81 -26.33
C LEU A 343 -13.43 -3.59 -26.30
N ILE A 344 -13.39 -2.82 -27.39
CA ILE A 344 -12.61 -1.58 -27.47
C ILE A 344 -13.51 -0.42 -27.86
N VAL A 345 -13.57 0.57 -26.97
CA VAL A 345 -14.31 1.82 -27.18
C VAL A 345 -13.30 2.94 -27.37
N ASP A 346 -13.10 3.37 -28.61
CA ASP A 346 -12.15 4.42 -28.99
C ASP A 346 -12.81 5.81 -28.96
N GLN A 347 -12.01 6.85 -28.69
CA GLN A 347 -12.40 8.25 -28.60
C GLN A 347 -13.57 8.55 -27.65
N VAL A 348 -13.45 8.09 -26.40
CA VAL A 348 -14.44 8.38 -25.35
C VAL A 348 -14.43 9.86 -24.92
N ASP A 349 -13.37 10.60 -25.21
CA ASP A 349 -13.22 12.03 -24.85
C ASP A 349 -14.13 12.99 -25.65
N THR A 350 -14.56 12.61 -26.84
CA THR A 350 -15.36 13.47 -27.73
C THR A 350 -16.84 13.57 -27.37
N SER A 351 -17.30 12.75 -26.43
CA SER A 351 -18.72 12.59 -26.09
C SER A 351 -19.01 12.82 -24.59
N ALA A 352 -18.00 13.20 -23.80
CA ALA A 352 -18.21 13.47 -22.38
C ALA A 352 -18.77 14.89 -22.18
N ASP A 353 -20.07 15.01 -21.89
CA ASP A 353 -20.64 16.24 -21.35
C ASP A 353 -20.25 16.37 -19.86
N PRO A 354 -19.41 17.35 -19.47
CA PRO A 354 -18.92 17.48 -18.10
C PRO A 354 -19.98 17.99 -17.10
N SER A 355 -21.19 18.30 -17.56
CA SER A 355 -22.28 18.85 -16.74
C SER A 355 -22.72 17.91 -15.61
N GLY A 356 -22.42 16.61 -15.72
CA GLY A 356 -22.86 15.61 -14.75
C GLY A 356 -24.38 15.44 -14.70
N ASP A 357 -25.13 15.99 -15.66
CA ASP A 357 -26.59 15.91 -15.72
C ASP A 357 -27.11 14.60 -16.32
N GLY A 358 -26.22 13.75 -16.83
CA GLY A 358 -26.57 12.48 -17.45
C GLY A 358 -27.09 12.61 -18.88
N SER A 359 -26.77 13.69 -19.60
CA SER A 359 -26.97 13.78 -21.05
C SER A 359 -26.23 12.64 -21.79
N GLY A 360 -26.80 12.19 -22.91
CA GLY A 360 -26.86 10.78 -23.34
C GLY A 360 -25.55 9.98 -23.47
N ASP A 361 -24.42 10.62 -23.75
CA ASP A 361 -23.19 9.93 -24.15
C ASP A 361 -22.35 9.42 -22.96
N GLY A 362 -22.24 10.18 -21.87
CA GLY A 362 -21.57 9.73 -20.63
C GLY A 362 -22.30 8.56 -19.97
N ARG A 363 -23.65 8.61 -20.02
CA ARG A 363 -24.54 7.52 -19.62
C ARG A 363 -24.37 6.29 -20.50
N LEU A 364 -24.09 6.46 -21.79
CA LEU A 364 -23.90 5.34 -22.71
C LEU A 364 -22.62 4.55 -22.40
N ILE A 365 -21.50 5.23 -22.12
CA ILE A 365 -20.25 4.57 -21.70
C ILE A 365 -20.48 3.82 -20.39
N GLU A 366 -21.16 4.46 -19.43
CA GLU A 366 -21.54 3.82 -18.18
C GLU A 366 -22.34 2.55 -18.43
N LEU A 367 -23.37 2.60 -19.28
CA LEU A 367 -24.20 1.44 -19.62
C LEU A 367 -23.39 0.32 -20.28
N VAL A 368 -22.53 0.64 -21.26
CA VAL A 368 -21.68 -0.35 -21.94
C VAL A 368 -20.72 -1.02 -20.96
N MET A 369 -20.07 -0.24 -20.09
CA MET A 369 -19.14 -0.79 -19.10
C MET A 369 -19.87 -1.59 -18.00
N GLN A 370 -21.07 -1.15 -17.58
CA GLN A 370 -21.92 -1.91 -16.65
C GLN A 370 -22.37 -3.24 -17.27
N GLU A 371 -22.77 -3.26 -18.55
CA GLU A 371 -23.10 -4.50 -19.25
C GLU A 371 -21.87 -5.42 -19.36
N ALA A 372 -20.71 -4.87 -19.72
CA ALA A 372 -19.47 -5.64 -19.83
C ALA A 372 -19.07 -6.30 -18.52
N ARG A 373 -19.25 -5.61 -17.38
CA ARG A 373 -19.06 -6.18 -16.03
C ARG A 373 -20.13 -7.23 -15.71
N GLY A 374 -21.39 -6.92 -16.00
CA GLY A 374 -22.54 -7.77 -15.69
C GLY A 374 -22.57 -9.10 -16.45
N ILE A 375 -21.97 -9.16 -17.65
CA ILE A 375 -21.94 -10.37 -18.48
C ILE A 375 -20.76 -11.31 -18.20
N ARG A 376 -19.72 -10.86 -17.47
CA ARG A 376 -18.51 -11.65 -17.17
C ARG A 376 -18.78 -13.05 -16.61
N PRO A 377 -19.79 -13.28 -15.75
CA PRO A 377 -20.10 -14.62 -15.28
C PRO A 377 -20.50 -15.62 -16.38
N ARG A 378 -20.99 -15.12 -17.53
CA ARG A 378 -21.43 -15.93 -18.68
C ARG A 378 -20.40 -15.99 -19.80
N ALA A 379 -19.65 -14.90 -20.01
CA ALA A 379 -18.61 -14.81 -21.02
C ALA A 379 -17.50 -13.86 -20.55
N PRO A 380 -16.21 -14.28 -20.52
CA PRO A 380 -15.13 -13.40 -20.12
C PRO A 380 -14.93 -12.30 -21.17
N ILE A 381 -15.03 -11.04 -20.74
CA ILE A 381 -14.85 -9.85 -21.60
C ILE A 381 -13.74 -8.95 -21.04
N HIS A 382 -12.72 -8.71 -21.85
CA HIS A 382 -11.75 -7.64 -21.66
C HIS A 382 -12.32 -6.35 -22.25
N ALA A 383 -12.36 -5.27 -21.46
CA ALA A 383 -12.84 -3.97 -21.91
C ALA A 383 -11.70 -2.94 -21.91
N VAL A 384 -11.45 -2.32 -23.06
CA VAL A 384 -10.43 -1.28 -23.24
C VAL A 384 -11.12 0.01 -23.63
N VAL A 385 -10.94 1.05 -22.82
CA VAL A 385 -11.44 2.39 -23.11
C VAL A 385 -10.28 3.31 -23.48
N VAL A 386 -10.42 4.02 -24.60
CA VAL A 386 -9.37 4.90 -25.12
C VAL A 386 -9.83 6.34 -25.05
N CYS A 387 -9.05 7.18 -24.37
CA CYS A 387 -9.33 8.60 -24.25
C CYS A 387 -8.03 9.42 -24.19
N ARG A 388 -8.14 10.74 -24.27
CA ARG A 388 -6.97 11.63 -24.12
C ARG A 388 -6.56 11.73 -22.66
N ALA A 389 -5.25 11.86 -22.42
CA ALA A 389 -4.71 12.07 -21.08
C ALA A 389 -5.21 13.38 -20.43
N PHE A 390 -5.54 14.40 -21.24
CA PHE A 390 -6.17 15.64 -20.76
C PHE A 390 -7.56 15.36 -20.19
N ASP A 391 -8.41 14.66 -20.93
CA ASP A 391 -9.80 14.41 -20.54
C ASP A 391 -9.87 13.44 -19.37
N TRP A 392 -9.02 12.41 -19.34
CA TRP A 392 -8.86 11.55 -18.16
C TRP A 392 -8.52 12.34 -16.88
N ARG A 393 -7.59 13.30 -16.95
CA ARG A 393 -7.19 14.11 -15.78
C ARG A 393 -8.28 15.10 -15.36
N ASN A 394 -8.98 15.67 -16.33
CA ASN A 394 -9.87 16.80 -16.11
C ASN A 394 -11.36 16.45 -16.01
N ASP A 395 -11.76 15.23 -16.36
CA ASP A 395 -13.13 14.75 -16.30
C ASP A 395 -13.32 13.75 -15.13
N PRO A 396 -13.98 14.17 -14.04
CA PRO A 396 -14.30 13.28 -12.92
C PRO A 396 -15.31 12.17 -13.28
N GLY A 397 -16.19 12.41 -14.26
CA GLY A 397 -17.15 11.43 -14.75
C GLY A 397 -16.44 10.24 -15.38
N LEU A 398 -15.51 10.49 -16.32
CA LEU A 398 -14.70 9.43 -16.93
C LEU A 398 -13.91 8.62 -15.89
N ARG A 399 -13.32 9.30 -14.90
CA ARG A 399 -12.60 8.62 -13.79
C ARG A 399 -13.50 7.81 -12.86
N ARG A 400 -14.78 8.14 -12.72
CA ARG A 400 -15.75 7.36 -11.93
C ARG A 400 -16.22 6.10 -12.66
N LEU A 401 -16.24 6.12 -13.99
CA LEU A 401 -16.74 5.04 -14.81
C LEU A 401 -15.72 3.92 -15.02
N LEU A 402 -14.44 4.25 -14.91
CA LEU A 402 -13.31 3.40 -15.27
C LEU A 402 -12.51 2.95 -14.03
N PRO A 403 -11.79 1.82 -14.11
CA PRO A 403 -11.08 1.22 -12.97
C PRO A 403 -9.98 2.11 -12.36
N ALA A 404 -9.47 1.67 -11.20
CA ALA A 404 -8.41 2.33 -10.42
C ALA A 404 -7.12 2.63 -11.22
N ALA A 405 -6.24 3.46 -10.66
CA ALA A 405 -5.06 4.00 -11.35
C ALA A 405 -4.16 2.93 -12.00
N GLU A 406 -4.07 1.74 -11.39
CA GLU A 406 -3.31 0.59 -11.89
C GLU A 406 -3.80 0.09 -13.26
N ALA A 407 -5.08 0.27 -13.59
CA ALA A 407 -5.64 -0.16 -14.86
C ALA A 407 -5.31 0.80 -16.04
N ARG A 408 -4.69 1.95 -15.76
CA ARG A 408 -4.31 2.95 -16.76
C ARG A 408 -2.99 2.59 -17.43
N ILE A 409 -2.97 2.70 -18.75
CA ILE A 409 -1.78 2.52 -19.59
C ILE A 409 -1.60 3.79 -20.42
N ASP A 410 -0.49 4.50 -20.21
CA ASP A 410 -0.15 5.70 -20.95
C ASP A 410 0.63 5.37 -22.22
N VAL A 411 0.19 5.93 -23.35
CA VAL A 411 0.89 5.92 -24.63
C VAL A 411 1.81 7.14 -24.67
N SER A 412 3.11 6.88 -24.53
CA SER A 412 4.19 7.85 -24.62
C SER A 412 4.40 8.37 -26.05
N GLU A 413 5.15 9.47 -26.16
CA GLU A 413 5.76 9.91 -27.43
C GLU A 413 6.83 8.90 -27.87
N LEU A 414 7.22 8.93 -29.15
CA LEU A 414 8.34 8.14 -29.66
C LEU A 414 9.63 8.57 -28.95
N ASP A 415 10.52 7.63 -28.71
CA ASP A 415 11.90 7.99 -28.39
C ASP A 415 12.63 8.50 -29.64
N ARG A 416 13.80 9.10 -29.43
CA ARG A 416 14.58 9.69 -30.52
C ARG A 416 15.03 8.64 -31.54
N LEU A 417 15.39 7.44 -31.08
CA LEU A 417 15.86 6.36 -31.94
C LEU A 417 14.72 5.87 -32.85
N GLU A 418 13.52 5.66 -32.31
CA GLU A 418 12.32 5.29 -33.06
C GLU A 418 11.99 6.31 -34.17
N VAL A 419 12.17 7.61 -33.89
CA VAL A 419 12.00 8.67 -34.90
C VAL A 419 13.06 8.55 -35.99
N GLU A 420 14.33 8.46 -35.62
CA GLU A 420 15.45 8.37 -36.55
C GLU A 420 15.35 7.13 -37.45
N GLU A 421 15.01 5.97 -36.89
CA GLU A 421 14.77 4.72 -37.63
C GLU A 421 13.60 4.84 -38.60
N THR A 422 12.50 5.48 -38.18
CA THR A 422 11.33 5.67 -39.04
C THR A 422 11.63 6.63 -40.20
N LEU A 423 12.41 7.68 -39.96
CA LEU A 423 12.88 8.60 -40.99
C LEU A 423 13.82 7.90 -41.99
N ALA A 424 14.82 7.16 -41.48
CA ALA A 424 15.75 6.39 -42.30
C ALA A 424 15.02 5.36 -43.17
N GLY A 425 14.05 4.64 -42.59
CA GLY A 425 13.20 3.70 -43.32
C GLY A 425 12.36 4.36 -44.42
N ALA A 426 12.06 5.66 -44.30
CA ALA A 426 11.38 6.46 -45.31
C ALA A 426 12.34 7.07 -46.36
N GLY A 427 13.64 6.78 -46.28
CA GLY A 427 14.65 7.29 -47.19
C GLY A 427 15.10 8.72 -46.89
N LEU A 428 14.83 9.23 -45.68
CA LEU A 428 15.28 10.53 -45.20
C LEU A 428 16.49 10.34 -44.28
N ASP A 429 17.53 11.16 -44.45
CA ASP A 429 18.70 11.14 -43.56
C ASP A 429 18.37 11.89 -42.25
N PRO A 430 18.32 11.21 -41.09
CA PRO A 430 18.03 11.86 -39.81
C PRO A 430 19.05 12.94 -39.43
N GLY A 431 20.29 12.86 -39.94
CA GLY A 431 21.33 13.86 -39.73
C GLY A 431 21.03 15.23 -40.35
N THR A 432 20.03 15.31 -41.24
CA THR A 432 19.60 16.58 -41.86
C THR A 432 18.64 17.40 -40.99
N PHE A 433 18.16 16.85 -39.87
CA PHE A 433 17.22 17.49 -38.95
C PHE A 433 17.92 18.06 -37.72
N GLY A 434 17.52 19.26 -37.30
CA GLY A 434 17.98 19.85 -36.04
C GLY A 434 17.35 19.16 -34.83
N ASN A 435 17.97 19.30 -33.64
CA ASN A 435 17.45 18.73 -32.40
C ASN A 435 16.00 19.17 -32.10
N GLY A 436 15.66 20.43 -32.35
CA GLY A 436 14.29 20.93 -32.14
C GLY A 436 13.26 20.29 -33.08
N GLU A 437 13.65 19.98 -34.32
CA GLU A 437 12.79 19.29 -35.29
C GLU A 437 12.57 17.83 -34.88
N LEU A 438 13.63 17.13 -34.48
CA LEU A 438 13.55 15.76 -33.98
C LEU A 438 12.64 15.67 -32.74
N GLU A 439 12.75 16.63 -31.81
CA GLU A 439 11.84 16.67 -30.64
C GLU A 439 10.37 16.88 -31.04
N ILE A 440 10.07 17.71 -32.05
CA ILE A 440 8.69 17.85 -32.56
C ILE A 440 8.21 16.52 -33.18
N LEU A 441 9.08 15.80 -33.88
CA LEU A 441 8.76 14.53 -34.58
C LEU A 441 8.58 13.33 -33.65
N ARG A 442 8.93 13.45 -32.36
CA ARG A 442 8.62 12.42 -31.35
C ARG A 442 7.13 12.16 -31.22
N LEU A 443 6.27 13.10 -31.64
CA LEU A 443 4.84 12.80 -31.77
C LEU A 443 4.59 12.02 -33.09
N PRO A 444 4.10 10.77 -33.06
CA PRO A 444 3.83 9.97 -34.25
C PRO A 444 3.00 10.69 -35.32
N GLN A 445 2.05 11.51 -34.88
CA GLN A 445 1.27 12.36 -35.78
C GLN A 445 2.14 13.35 -36.56
N HIS A 446 3.10 14.03 -35.92
CA HIS A 446 3.96 14.99 -36.60
C HIS A 446 4.84 14.27 -37.63
N LEU A 447 5.36 13.10 -37.26
CA LEU A 447 6.10 12.24 -38.17
C LEU A 447 5.25 11.83 -39.38
N HIS A 448 3.99 11.42 -39.17
CA HIS A 448 3.05 11.15 -40.25
C HIS A 448 2.84 12.37 -41.17
N LEU A 449 2.59 13.55 -40.60
CA LEU A 449 2.38 14.79 -41.37
C LEU A 449 3.61 15.16 -42.21
N LEU A 450 4.82 14.98 -41.66
CA LEU A 450 6.07 15.23 -42.38
C LEU A 450 6.18 14.32 -43.60
N LEU A 451 5.99 13.01 -43.41
CA LEU A 451 6.12 12.01 -44.48
C LEU A 451 5.04 12.22 -45.57
N GLU A 452 3.81 12.50 -45.17
CA GLU A 452 2.70 12.81 -46.09
C GLU A 452 2.85 14.16 -46.81
N SER A 453 3.73 15.04 -46.33
CA SER A 453 4.02 16.33 -46.99
C SER A 453 4.98 16.18 -48.19
N GLY A 454 5.49 14.98 -48.47
CA GLY A 454 6.46 14.74 -49.53
C GLY A 454 7.82 15.36 -49.21
N ALA A 455 8.38 15.04 -48.03
CA ALA A 455 9.74 15.43 -47.68
C ALA A 455 10.73 14.87 -48.72
N ASP A 456 11.64 15.72 -49.19
CA ASP A 456 12.61 15.41 -50.23
C ASP A 456 13.93 15.00 -49.56
N ALA A 457 14.47 13.84 -49.91
CA ALA A 457 15.75 13.35 -49.38
C ALA A 457 16.93 14.29 -49.71
N SER A 458 16.80 15.13 -50.73
CA SER A 458 17.83 16.09 -51.17
C SER A 458 17.79 17.43 -50.44
N ARG A 459 16.79 17.72 -49.60
CA ARG A 459 16.66 19.00 -48.92
C ARG A 459 16.08 18.88 -47.51
N PRO A 460 16.78 19.37 -46.46
CA PRO A 460 16.27 19.32 -45.10
C PRO A 460 14.92 20.06 -45.00
N PRO A 461 13.88 19.42 -44.45
CA PRO A 461 12.61 20.09 -44.22
C PRO A 461 12.74 21.02 -43.00
N ALA A 462 13.07 22.29 -43.24
CA ALA A 462 13.15 23.28 -42.17
C ALA A 462 11.75 23.61 -41.61
N PHE A 463 11.43 23.20 -40.38
CA PHE A 463 10.27 23.65 -39.62
C PHE A 463 10.65 23.88 -38.15
N ALA A 464 10.35 25.06 -37.61
CA ALA A 464 10.70 25.39 -36.22
C ALA A 464 9.56 25.14 -35.22
N THR A 465 8.32 24.92 -35.70
CA THR A 465 7.11 24.80 -34.87
C THR A 465 6.13 23.76 -35.40
N THR A 466 5.21 23.32 -34.55
CA THR A 466 4.11 22.42 -34.95
C THR A 466 3.25 23.06 -36.03
N THR A 467 2.93 24.35 -35.88
CA THR A 467 2.16 25.09 -36.90
C THR A 467 2.85 25.14 -38.26
N ALA A 468 4.18 25.34 -38.31
CA ALA A 468 4.94 25.33 -39.56
C ALA A 468 4.89 23.95 -40.25
N LEU A 469 4.88 22.86 -39.48
CA LEU A 469 4.71 21.51 -40.02
C LEU A 469 3.30 21.31 -40.61
N PHE A 470 2.25 21.78 -39.94
CA PHE A 470 0.89 21.75 -40.49
C PHE A 470 0.74 22.64 -41.73
N ASP A 471 1.37 23.83 -41.77
CA ASP A 471 1.40 24.70 -42.95
C ASP A 471 2.04 24.00 -44.16
N ARG A 472 3.13 23.27 -43.91
CA ARG A 472 3.78 22.45 -44.93
C ARG A 472 2.85 21.36 -45.44
N TYR A 473 2.24 20.59 -44.54
CA TYR A 473 1.26 19.55 -44.88
C TYR A 473 0.07 20.12 -45.69
N TRP A 474 -0.50 21.23 -45.22
CA TRP A 474 -1.58 21.95 -45.90
C TRP A 474 -1.20 22.34 -47.33
N THR A 475 -0.01 22.93 -47.50
CA THR A 475 0.51 23.35 -48.81
C THR A 475 0.72 22.16 -49.74
N ALA A 476 1.30 21.07 -49.23
CA ALA A 476 1.53 19.84 -49.98
C ALA A 476 0.21 19.22 -50.47
N LYS A 477 -0.78 19.09 -49.58
CA LYS A 477 -2.09 18.52 -49.94
C LYS A 477 -2.87 19.42 -50.90
N ARG A 478 -2.84 20.75 -50.73
CA ARG A 478 -3.45 21.69 -51.69
C ARG A 478 -2.81 21.59 -53.07
N ARG A 479 -1.47 21.50 -53.16
CA ARG A 479 -0.77 21.27 -54.44
C ARG A 479 -1.16 19.93 -55.07
N ALA A 480 -1.24 18.87 -54.27
CA ALA A 480 -1.62 17.54 -54.74
C ALA A 480 -3.06 17.48 -55.28
N VAL A 481 -3.98 18.24 -54.68
CA VAL A 481 -5.36 18.40 -55.19
C VAL A 481 -5.37 19.28 -56.43
N ALA A 482 -4.69 20.43 -56.43
CA ALA A 482 -4.62 21.32 -57.59
C ALA A 482 -4.04 20.65 -58.84
N ALA A 483 -3.04 19.77 -58.67
CA ALA A 483 -2.48 18.99 -59.78
C ALA A 483 -3.50 18.01 -60.39
N ARG A 484 -4.39 17.43 -59.58
CA ARG A 484 -5.46 16.53 -60.05
C ARG A 484 -6.66 17.28 -60.61
N ALA A 485 -6.97 18.44 -60.02
CA ALA A 485 -8.10 19.29 -60.35
C ALA A 485 -7.74 20.43 -61.31
N ALA A 486 -6.68 20.31 -62.11
CA ALA A 486 -6.12 21.42 -62.92
C ALA A 486 -7.11 22.09 -63.89
N GLN A 487 -8.20 21.40 -64.24
CA GLN A 487 -9.26 21.89 -65.13
C GLN A 487 -10.48 22.47 -64.37
N GLN A 488 -10.41 22.58 -63.04
CA GLN A 488 -11.52 23.03 -62.18
C GLN A 488 -11.12 24.27 -61.37
N PRO A 489 -12.07 25.14 -61.00
CA PRO A 489 -11.83 26.23 -60.05
C PRO A 489 -11.34 25.70 -58.69
N ASP A 490 -10.37 26.38 -58.06
CA ASP A 490 -9.92 26.03 -56.71
C ASP A 490 -11.03 26.31 -55.68
N GLN A 491 -11.69 25.24 -55.22
CA GLN A 491 -12.74 25.28 -54.21
C GLN A 491 -12.22 24.89 -52.81
N TRP A 492 -10.90 24.83 -52.59
CA TRP A 492 -10.29 24.36 -51.35
C TRP A 492 -10.81 25.10 -50.11
N MET A 493 -10.75 26.43 -50.12
CA MET A 493 -11.15 27.24 -48.97
C MET A 493 -12.67 27.22 -48.75
N THR A 494 -13.45 27.08 -49.83
CA THR A 494 -14.91 26.93 -49.78
C THR A 494 -15.27 25.67 -49.00
N VAL A 495 -14.71 24.51 -49.38
CA VAL A 495 -14.95 23.23 -48.69
C VAL A 495 -14.53 23.31 -47.23
N VAL A 496 -13.29 23.77 -46.96
CA VAL A 496 -12.76 23.85 -45.59
C VAL A 496 -13.66 24.73 -44.71
N ARG A 497 -14.10 25.88 -45.23
CA ARG A 497 -14.98 26.80 -44.50
C ARG A 497 -16.33 26.16 -44.17
N ILE A 498 -17.01 25.57 -45.16
CA ILE A 498 -18.31 24.89 -44.96
C ILE A 498 -18.17 23.79 -43.90
N LEU A 499 -17.16 22.92 -44.05
CA LEU A 499 -16.90 21.85 -43.11
C LEU A 499 -16.66 22.40 -41.70
N CYS A 500 -15.76 23.37 -41.53
CA CYS A 500 -15.48 23.95 -40.22
C CYS A 500 -16.71 24.62 -39.59
N GLU A 501 -17.53 25.33 -40.37
CA GLU A 501 -18.72 26.03 -39.88
C GLU A 501 -19.86 25.08 -39.51
N GLU A 502 -20.18 24.11 -40.36
CA GLU A 502 -21.22 23.10 -40.10
C GLU A 502 -20.82 22.14 -38.98
N ILE A 503 -19.55 21.71 -38.91
CA ILE A 503 -19.06 20.88 -37.80
C ILE A 503 -19.13 21.68 -36.49
N ALA A 504 -18.80 22.98 -36.51
CA ALA A 504 -18.90 23.84 -35.33
C ALA A 504 -20.35 24.08 -34.88
N SER A 505 -21.31 24.22 -35.81
CA SER A 505 -22.71 24.48 -35.49
C SER A 505 -23.47 23.22 -35.07
N THR A 506 -23.27 22.10 -35.78
CA THR A 506 -23.99 20.84 -35.55
C THR A 506 -23.36 19.94 -34.51
N ARG A 507 -22.08 20.19 -34.16
CA ARG A 507 -21.25 19.35 -33.27
C ARG A 507 -21.04 17.92 -33.78
N LYS A 508 -21.25 17.68 -35.07
CA LYS A 508 -21.00 16.39 -35.73
C LYS A 508 -19.70 16.46 -36.51
N ARG A 509 -18.89 15.40 -36.48
CA ARG A 509 -17.61 15.33 -37.23
C ARG A 509 -17.77 15.23 -38.75
N THR A 510 -19.00 14.97 -39.20
CA THR A 510 -19.35 14.87 -40.62
C THR A 510 -20.56 15.74 -40.93
N VAL A 511 -20.56 16.31 -42.13
CA VAL A 511 -21.65 17.11 -42.68
C VAL A 511 -22.44 16.29 -43.70
N PRO A 512 -23.76 16.50 -43.83
CA PRO A 512 -24.53 15.96 -44.95
C PRO A 512 -23.98 16.47 -46.29
N MET A 513 -23.89 15.61 -47.31
CA MET A 513 -23.37 15.97 -48.63
C MET A 513 -24.12 17.15 -49.26
N GLU A 514 -25.40 17.33 -48.93
CA GLU A 514 -26.27 18.42 -49.39
C GLU A 514 -25.75 19.81 -48.96
N ARG A 515 -24.93 19.89 -47.89
CA ARG A 515 -24.26 21.13 -47.50
C ARG A 515 -23.12 21.53 -48.44
N LEU A 516 -22.66 20.60 -49.27
CA LEU A 516 -21.56 20.77 -50.22
C LEU A 516 -22.06 20.83 -51.67
N ASP A 517 -23.36 21.07 -51.92
CA ASP A 517 -23.92 21.15 -53.28
C ASP A 517 -23.30 22.26 -54.14
N GLU A 518 -22.72 23.30 -53.53
CA GLU A 518 -21.95 24.34 -54.23
C GLU A 518 -20.54 23.90 -54.68
N VAL A 519 -20.13 22.69 -54.29
CA VAL A 519 -18.80 22.11 -54.57
C VAL A 519 -18.94 21.07 -55.68
N SER A 520 -18.03 21.10 -56.65
CA SER A 520 -17.96 20.10 -57.72
C SER A 520 -17.75 18.69 -57.14
N PRO A 521 -18.56 17.67 -57.51
CA PRO A 521 -18.36 16.29 -57.08
C PRO A 521 -16.97 15.77 -57.43
N ALA A 522 -16.46 16.09 -58.62
CA ALA A 522 -15.10 15.72 -59.04
C ALA A 522 -14.02 16.38 -58.15
N TYR A 523 -14.25 17.60 -57.67
CA TYR A 523 -13.34 18.27 -56.73
C TYR A 523 -13.32 17.58 -55.35
N LEU A 524 -14.49 17.14 -54.86
CA LEU A 524 -14.59 16.35 -53.63
C LEU A 524 -13.90 14.98 -53.76
N GLU A 525 -14.02 14.32 -54.91
CA GLU A 525 -13.28 13.07 -55.19
C GLU A 525 -11.77 13.29 -55.14
N HIS A 526 -11.26 14.40 -55.68
CA HIS A 526 -9.83 14.74 -55.60
C HIS A 526 -9.38 15.04 -54.17
N LEU A 527 -10.19 15.73 -53.36
CA LEU A 527 -9.91 15.94 -51.93
C LEU A 527 -9.89 14.62 -51.16
N ALA A 528 -10.81 13.70 -51.47
CA ALA A 528 -10.87 12.38 -50.86
C ALA A 528 -9.66 11.52 -51.25
N ALA A 529 -9.28 11.53 -52.53
CA ALA A 529 -8.09 10.83 -53.04
C ALA A 529 -6.79 11.37 -52.44
N ALA A 530 -6.73 12.66 -52.09
CA ALA A 530 -5.60 13.26 -51.40
C ALA A 530 -5.61 13.01 -49.87
N GLY A 531 -6.68 12.41 -49.33
CA GLY A 531 -6.85 12.15 -47.90
C GLY A 531 -7.23 13.38 -47.07
N VAL A 532 -7.66 14.47 -47.71
CA VAL A 532 -8.04 15.72 -47.04
C VAL A 532 -9.42 15.58 -46.39
N VAL A 533 -10.35 14.94 -47.12
CA VAL A 533 -11.70 14.62 -46.65
C VAL A 533 -11.95 13.12 -46.74
N THR A 534 -12.93 12.64 -45.99
CA THR A 534 -13.48 11.29 -46.10
C THR A 534 -14.95 11.40 -46.43
N VAL A 535 -15.39 10.63 -47.43
CA VAL A 535 -16.79 10.50 -47.82
C VAL A 535 -17.27 9.11 -47.43
N ASP A 536 -18.34 9.05 -46.64
CA ASP A 536 -18.99 7.81 -46.19
C ASP A 536 -20.49 7.90 -46.46
N GLY A 537 -20.96 7.21 -47.50
CA GLY A 537 -22.32 7.32 -47.99
C GLY A 537 -22.72 8.76 -48.35
N ARG A 538 -23.68 9.34 -47.60
CA ARG A 538 -24.16 10.72 -47.77
C ARG A 538 -23.51 11.72 -46.80
N ARG A 539 -22.36 11.40 -46.22
CA ARG A 539 -21.66 12.24 -45.24
C ARG A 539 -20.23 12.52 -45.64
N CYS A 540 -19.77 13.75 -45.42
CA CYS A 540 -18.39 14.18 -45.67
C CYS A 540 -17.76 14.76 -44.40
N GLY A 541 -16.50 14.48 -44.13
CA GLY A 541 -15.74 15.05 -43.01
C GLY A 541 -14.26 15.17 -43.31
N PHE A 542 -13.46 15.72 -42.40
CA PHE A 542 -12.00 15.76 -42.56
C PHE A 542 -11.39 14.36 -42.39
N GLY A 543 -10.37 14.04 -43.20
CA GLY A 543 -9.69 12.74 -43.14
C GLY A 543 -8.91 12.49 -41.84
N HIS A 544 -8.46 13.57 -41.19
CA HIS A 544 -7.78 13.51 -39.91
C HIS A 544 -8.32 14.57 -38.93
N GLU A 545 -8.47 14.19 -37.66
CA GLU A 545 -8.99 15.07 -36.60
C GLU A 545 -8.12 16.32 -36.43
N SER A 546 -6.81 16.16 -36.33
CA SER A 546 -5.92 17.32 -36.18
C SER A 546 -5.86 18.22 -37.41
N LEU A 547 -6.25 17.73 -38.60
CA LEU A 547 -6.42 18.60 -39.76
C LEU A 547 -7.66 19.48 -39.59
N LEU A 548 -8.78 18.93 -39.12
CA LEU A 548 -9.95 19.71 -38.74
C LEU A 548 -9.60 20.77 -37.69
N ASP A 549 -8.88 20.36 -36.63
CA ASP A 549 -8.50 21.26 -35.54
C ASP A 549 -7.65 22.44 -36.04
N TYR A 550 -6.65 22.13 -36.87
CA TYR A 550 -5.79 23.12 -37.52
C TYR A 550 -6.60 24.02 -38.48
N CYS A 551 -7.47 23.46 -39.31
CA CYS A 551 -8.31 24.22 -40.25
C CYS A 551 -9.28 25.14 -39.51
N ALA A 552 -9.91 24.66 -38.44
CA ALA A 552 -10.84 25.44 -37.64
C ALA A 552 -10.14 26.62 -36.97
N ALA A 553 -8.94 26.42 -36.42
CA ALA A 553 -8.14 27.49 -35.85
C ALA A 553 -7.69 28.50 -36.92
N ARG A 554 -7.29 28.03 -38.11
CA ARG A 554 -6.88 28.87 -39.24
C ARG A 554 -8.05 29.69 -39.81
N VAL A 555 -9.23 29.10 -39.95
CA VAL A 555 -10.47 29.80 -40.37
C VAL A 555 -10.83 30.87 -39.34
N PHE A 556 -10.76 30.54 -38.05
CA PHE A 556 -11.01 31.51 -36.98
C PHE A 556 -10.02 32.68 -37.01
N PHE A 557 -8.72 32.40 -37.13
CA PHE A 557 -7.67 33.41 -37.24
C PHE A 557 -7.89 34.36 -38.43
N ASN A 558 -8.22 33.80 -39.60
CA ASN A 558 -8.45 34.59 -40.81
C ASN A 558 -9.63 35.56 -40.71
N ARG A 559 -10.61 35.32 -39.82
CA ARG A 559 -11.74 36.23 -39.59
C ARG A 559 -11.35 37.47 -38.78
N ARG A 560 -10.17 37.47 -38.12
CA ARG A 560 -9.70 38.53 -37.20
C ARG A 560 -10.68 38.84 -36.06
N GLU A 561 -11.53 37.89 -35.70
CA GLU A 561 -12.46 38.00 -34.57
C GLU A 561 -11.73 37.72 -33.23
N SER A 562 -12.16 38.38 -32.16
CA SER A 562 -11.68 38.05 -30.80
C SER A 562 -12.43 36.86 -30.23
N LEU A 563 -11.69 35.92 -29.63
CA LEU A 563 -12.27 34.72 -29.01
C LEU A 563 -13.14 35.12 -27.82
N VAL A 564 -12.67 36.07 -27.01
CA VAL A 564 -13.43 36.62 -25.87
C VAL A 564 -14.75 37.24 -26.34
N SER A 565 -14.71 38.14 -27.33
CA SER A 565 -15.93 38.80 -27.84
C SER A 565 -16.93 37.80 -28.44
N SER A 566 -16.45 36.77 -29.14
CA SER A 566 -17.30 35.69 -29.67
C SER A 566 -17.98 34.90 -28.55
N LEU A 567 -17.27 34.64 -27.45
CA LEU A 567 -17.82 33.92 -26.30
C LEU A 567 -18.81 34.75 -25.49
N GLU A 568 -18.57 36.04 -25.29
CA GLU A 568 -19.47 36.95 -24.57
C GLU A 568 -20.84 37.15 -25.25
N GLY A 569 -20.87 36.99 -26.57
CA GLY A 569 -22.07 37.01 -27.41
C GLY A 569 -22.74 35.65 -27.62
N SER A 570 -22.22 34.55 -27.03
CA SER A 570 -22.74 33.19 -27.21
C SER A 570 -23.12 32.54 -25.88
N SER A 571 -23.81 31.40 -25.92
CA SER A 571 -24.28 30.68 -24.73
C SER A 571 -23.19 29.92 -23.93
N GLN A 572 -21.89 30.12 -24.25
CA GLN A 572 -20.72 29.56 -23.55
C GLN A 572 -20.94 28.14 -23.02
N HIS A 573 -21.33 27.23 -23.91
CA HIS A 573 -21.52 25.82 -23.55
C HIS A 573 -20.18 25.08 -23.47
N LEU A 574 -20.15 23.98 -22.69
CA LEU A 574 -19.00 23.10 -22.53
C LEU A 574 -18.48 22.52 -23.87
N SER A 575 -19.33 22.44 -24.90
CA SER A 575 -18.96 22.05 -26.26
C SER A 575 -17.93 22.98 -26.94
N HIS A 576 -17.71 24.19 -26.41
CA HIS A 576 -16.67 25.10 -26.93
C HIS A 576 -15.26 24.77 -26.41
N ARG A 577 -15.11 23.87 -25.43
CA ARG A 577 -13.82 23.60 -24.76
C ARG A 577 -12.72 23.17 -25.75
N THR A 578 -13.02 22.18 -26.59
CA THR A 578 -12.07 21.67 -27.59
C THR A 578 -11.63 22.76 -28.55
N ARG A 579 -12.58 23.55 -29.04
CA ARG A 579 -12.34 24.68 -29.95
C ARG A 579 -11.49 25.77 -29.30
N ILE A 580 -11.82 26.19 -28.07
CA ILE A 580 -11.06 27.20 -27.32
C ILE A 580 -9.60 26.75 -27.16
N ARG A 581 -9.38 25.50 -26.73
CA ARG A 581 -8.04 24.94 -26.54
C ARG A 581 -7.24 24.92 -27.85
N GLN A 582 -7.86 24.52 -28.97
CA GLN A 582 -7.21 24.46 -30.27
C GLN A 582 -6.88 25.85 -30.81
N THR A 583 -7.80 26.80 -30.68
CA THR A 583 -7.55 28.19 -31.02
C THR A 583 -6.39 28.76 -30.21
N LEU A 584 -6.37 28.54 -28.88
CA LEU A 584 -5.27 29.00 -28.03
C LEU A 584 -3.93 28.34 -28.42
N ALA A 585 -3.91 27.03 -28.69
CA ALA A 585 -2.71 26.32 -29.14
C ALA A 585 -2.18 26.85 -30.48
N TYR A 586 -3.06 27.09 -31.45
CA TYR A 586 -2.67 27.69 -32.74
C TYR A 586 -2.16 29.12 -32.59
N LEU A 587 -2.87 29.96 -31.82
CA LEU A 587 -2.46 31.34 -31.58
C LEU A 587 -1.11 31.40 -30.86
N ARG A 588 -0.82 30.48 -29.94
CA ARG A 588 0.47 30.45 -29.22
C ARG A 588 1.65 30.38 -30.19
N ASP A 589 1.53 29.61 -31.27
CA ASP A 589 2.55 29.48 -32.32
C ASP A 589 2.47 30.62 -33.37
N ALA A 590 1.27 30.94 -33.86
CA ALA A 590 1.07 31.82 -35.01
C ALA A 590 1.10 33.32 -34.66
N ASP A 591 0.55 33.71 -33.52
CA ASP A 591 0.55 35.08 -33.00
C ASP A 591 0.59 35.07 -31.45
N PRO A 592 1.80 34.95 -30.85
CA PRO A 592 1.97 34.92 -29.41
C PRO A 592 1.38 36.15 -28.68
N SER A 593 1.28 37.29 -29.37
CA SER A 593 0.74 38.53 -28.82
C SER A 593 -0.79 38.49 -28.74
N GLN A 594 -1.45 37.96 -29.77
CA GLN A 594 -2.89 37.71 -29.74
C GLN A 594 -3.24 36.61 -28.73
N TYR A 595 -2.48 35.51 -28.69
CA TYR A 595 -2.64 34.45 -27.69
C TYR A 595 -2.64 35.01 -26.25
N ALA A 596 -1.62 35.78 -25.88
CA ALA A 596 -1.52 36.38 -24.55
C ALA A 596 -2.69 37.32 -24.22
N ARG A 597 -3.22 38.04 -25.23
CA ARG A 597 -4.36 38.95 -25.08
C ARG A 597 -5.66 38.17 -24.84
N GLU A 598 -5.93 37.16 -25.67
CA GLU A 598 -7.12 36.31 -25.54
C GLU A 598 -7.11 35.55 -24.22
N LEU A 599 -5.97 34.99 -23.82
CA LEU A 599 -5.83 34.28 -22.54
C LEU A 599 -6.09 35.19 -21.34
N ARG A 600 -5.55 36.42 -21.32
CA ARG A 600 -5.87 37.41 -20.28
C ARG A 600 -7.35 37.76 -20.25
N GLY A 601 -7.96 37.96 -21.42
CA GLY A 601 -9.37 38.30 -21.53
C GLY A 601 -10.29 37.16 -21.05
N LEU A 602 -9.95 35.90 -21.35
CA LEU A 602 -10.70 34.74 -20.86
C LEU A 602 -10.68 34.65 -19.33
N LEU A 603 -9.53 34.88 -18.70
CA LEU A 603 -9.38 34.79 -17.24
C LEU A 603 -10.00 35.99 -16.52
N ALA A 604 -9.81 37.20 -17.05
CA ALA A 604 -10.27 38.44 -16.43
C ALA A 604 -11.73 38.81 -16.75
N GLY A 605 -12.31 38.29 -17.84
CA GLY A 605 -13.65 38.67 -18.28
C GLY A 605 -14.74 38.32 -17.27
N GLU A 606 -15.60 39.28 -16.95
CA GLU A 606 -16.70 39.10 -15.99
C GLU A 606 -17.84 38.27 -16.59
N ARG A 607 -18.10 38.42 -17.89
CA ARG A 607 -19.11 37.65 -18.63
C ARG A 607 -18.65 36.24 -18.99
N ILE A 608 -17.38 35.90 -18.76
CA ILE A 608 -16.83 34.57 -19.03
C ILE A 608 -17.15 33.64 -17.86
N ARG A 609 -17.84 32.53 -18.15
CA ARG A 609 -18.29 31.58 -17.13
C ARG A 609 -17.10 30.84 -16.46
N PRO A 610 -17.21 30.47 -15.17
CA PRO A 610 -16.12 29.83 -14.42
C PRO A 610 -15.51 28.58 -15.09
N HIS A 611 -16.33 27.74 -15.76
CA HIS A 611 -15.83 26.54 -16.43
C HIS A 611 -14.92 26.84 -17.64
N VAL A 612 -15.09 27.99 -18.29
CA VAL A 612 -14.19 28.46 -19.37
C VAL A 612 -12.88 28.97 -18.77
N LYS A 613 -12.93 29.63 -17.61
CA LYS A 613 -11.73 30.05 -16.88
C LYS A 613 -10.93 28.85 -16.39
N ASP A 614 -11.59 27.83 -15.87
CA ASP A 614 -10.95 26.56 -15.51
C ASP A 614 -10.29 25.90 -16.73
N LEU A 615 -10.97 25.87 -17.89
CA LEU A 615 -10.37 25.39 -19.13
C LEU A 615 -9.13 26.21 -19.53
N ALA A 616 -9.16 27.53 -19.40
CA ALA A 616 -8.03 28.39 -19.72
C ALA A 616 -6.82 28.08 -18.80
N PHE A 617 -7.05 27.94 -17.49
CA PHE A 617 -6.00 27.49 -16.56
C PHE A 617 -5.52 26.07 -16.88
N ALA A 618 -6.42 25.13 -17.17
CA ALA A 618 -6.05 23.76 -17.54
C ALA A 618 -5.24 23.72 -18.85
N THR A 619 -5.57 24.56 -19.83
CA THR A 619 -4.82 24.69 -21.08
C THR A 619 -3.44 25.25 -20.82
N LEU A 620 -3.34 26.31 -20.01
CA LEU A 620 -2.07 26.90 -19.63
C LEU A 620 -1.22 25.88 -18.83
N ALA A 621 -1.84 25.06 -17.96
CA ALA A 621 -1.15 24.09 -17.09
C ALA A 621 -0.42 23.02 -17.91
N ASP A 622 -0.99 22.68 -19.05
CA ASP A 622 -0.52 21.63 -19.96
C ASP A 622 0.35 22.17 -21.10
N VAL A 623 0.71 23.45 -21.06
CA VAL A 623 1.59 24.06 -22.06
C VAL A 623 2.98 23.41 -22.00
N PRO A 624 3.51 22.93 -23.15
CA PRO A 624 4.91 22.51 -23.24
C PRO A 624 5.82 23.73 -23.31
N ASP A 625 6.90 23.70 -22.51
CA ASP A 625 7.90 24.77 -22.39
C ASP A 625 7.28 26.17 -22.16
N PRO A 626 6.77 26.45 -20.95
CA PRO A 626 6.15 27.74 -20.64
C PRO A 626 7.12 28.91 -20.78
N THR A 627 6.61 30.07 -21.18
CA THR A 627 7.41 31.29 -21.40
C THR A 627 7.21 32.33 -20.30
N GLY A 628 8.14 33.28 -20.19
CA GLY A 628 8.01 34.41 -19.24
C GLY A 628 6.72 35.24 -19.46
N ARG A 629 6.23 35.34 -20.69
CA ARG A 629 4.94 36.01 -20.98
C ARG A 629 3.75 35.28 -20.37
N GLU A 630 3.77 33.95 -20.41
CA GLU A 630 2.73 33.11 -19.79
C GLU A 630 2.84 33.17 -18.27
N TRP A 631 4.06 33.22 -17.72
CA TRP A 631 4.30 33.38 -16.29
C TRP A 631 3.67 34.67 -15.76
N THR A 632 3.88 35.81 -16.41
CA THR A 632 3.27 37.09 -16.00
C THR A 632 1.74 37.03 -15.95
N ILE A 633 1.12 36.23 -16.83
CA ILE A 633 -0.34 36.02 -16.80
C ILE A 633 -0.72 35.15 -15.61
N TRP A 634 -0.02 34.02 -15.40
CA TRP A 634 -0.33 33.07 -14.35
C TRP A 634 -0.07 33.62 -12.94
N GLU A 635 1.08 34.24 -12.76
CA GLU A 635 1.57 34.80 -11.49
C GLU A 635 0.53 35.70 -10.84
N LYS A 636 -0.15 36.55 -11.64
CA LYS A 636 -1.24 37.42 -11.17
C LYS A 636 -2.35 36.66 -10.43
N TRP A 637 -2.65 35.43 -10.85
CA TRP A 637 -3.71 34.59 -10.27
C TRP A 637 -3.24 33.69 -9.14
N ILE A 638 -1.97 33.29 -9.10
CA ILE A 638 -1.44 32.48 -7.98
C ILE A 638 -0.91 33.33 -6.82
N ALA A 639 -0.49 34.57 -7.07
CA ALA A 639 0.04 35.45 -6.04
C ALA A 639 -0.93 35.66 -4.85
N PRO A 640 -2.25 35.84 -5.04
CA PRO A 640 -3.19 35.92 -3.91
C PRO A 640 -3.25 34.63 -3.09
N ALA A 641 -3.22 33.46 -3.75
CA ALA A 641 -3.19 32.16 -3.07
C ALA A 641 -1.89 31.97 -2.26
N LEU A 642 -0.75 32.35 -2.83
CA LEU A 642 0.55 32.29 -2.14
C LEU A 642 0.59 33.24 -0.94
N ARG A 643 0.04 34.46 -1.06
CA ARG A 643 -0.10 35.39 0.08
C ARG A 643 -1.01 34.81 1.16
N ALA A 644 -2.18 34.28 0.79
CA ALA A 644 -3.10 33.66 1.74
C ALA A 644 -2.45 32.49 2.50
N ILE A 645 -1.67 31.64 1.82
CA ILE A 645 -0.86 30.58 2.45
C ILE A 645 0.15 31.18 3.44
N GLY A 646 0.85 32.24 3.05
CA GLY A 646 1.82 32.91 3.92
C GLY A 646 1.18 33.53 5.16
N ASP A 647 0.00 34.13 5.02
CA ASP A 647 -0.71 34.89 6.06
C ASP A 647 -1.59 34.02 6.97
N ASP A 648 -1.68 32.69 6.74
CA ASP A 648 -2.68 31.78 7.33
C ASP A 648 -4.14 32.12 7.05
N ALA A 649 -4.38 32.92 6.02
CA ALA A 649 -5.72 33.38 5.71
C ALA A 649 -6.42 32.38 4.78
N ALA A 650 -7.73 32.24 4.94
CA ALA A 650 -8.53 31.61 3.90
C ALA A 650 -8.41 32.45 2.61
N ASN A 651 -8.12 31.81 1.48
CA ASN A 651 -8.11 32.51 0.19
C ASN A 651 -9.56 32.86 -0.20
N PRO A 652 -9.95 34.15 -0.23
CA PRO A 652 -11.33 34.54 -0.52
C PRO A 652 -11.66 34.45 -2.02
N ASP A 653 -10.67 34.29 -2.90
CA ASP A 653 -10.86 34.20 -4.35
C ASP A 653 -10.82 32.73 -4.84
N PRO A 654 -11.98 32.14 -5.20
CA PRO A 654 -12.05 30.77 -5.72
C PRO A 654 -11.26 30.57 -7.02
N LEU A 655 -11.10 31.60 -7.85
CA LEU A 655 -10.33 31.51 -9.09
C LEU A 655 -8.83 31.45 -8.80
N SER A 656 -8.34 32.23 -7.83
CA SER A 656 -6.96 32.14 -7.37
C SER A 656 -6.64 30.77 -6.78
N ALA A 657 -7.53 30.22 -5.94
CA ALA A 657 -7.38 28.88 -5.39
C ALA A 657 -7.39 27.79 -6.49
N LEU A 658 -8.22 27.96 -7.52
CA LEU A 658 -8.22 27.09 -8.70
C LEU A 658 -6.91 27.19 -9.49
N ALA A 659 -6.41 28.40 -9.75
CA ALA A 659 -5.16 28.65 -10.46
C ALA A 659 -3.97 28.00 -9.76
N TRP A 660 -3.90 28.12 -8.42
CA TRP A 660 -2.87 27.48 -7.60
C TRP A 660 -2.91 25.97 -7.71
N ARG A 661 -4.10 25.35 -7.57
CA ARG A 661 -4.27 23.91 -7.69
C ARG A 661 -3.84 23.38 -9.07
N ARG A 662 -4.20 24.09 -10.16
CA ARG A 662 -3.80 23.73 -11.53
C ARG A 662 -2.30 23.86 -11.75
N PHE A 663 -1.68 24.90 -11.18
CA PHE A 663 -0.24 25.12 -11.23
C PHE A 663 0.54 24.06 -10.45
N PHE A 664 0.07 23.71 -9.24
CA PHE A 664 0.74 22.79 -8.31
C PHE A 664 0.99 21.40 -8.92
N ASP A 665 0.08 20.93 -9.76
CA ASP A 665 0.17 19.63 -10.43
C ASP A 665 0.95 19.66 -11.76
N SER A 666 1.36 20.81 -12.27
CA SER A 666 1.98 20.91 -13.60
C SER A 666 3.50 20.72 -13.58
N ALA A 667 3.96 19.68 -14.28
CA ALA A 667 5.39 19.37 -14.44
C ALA A 667 6.12 20.38 -15.34
N SER A 668 5.45 20.94 -16.36
CA SER A 668 6.07 21.93 -17.25
C SER A 668 6.29 23.27 -16.51
N TRP A 669 5.35 23.64 -15.65
CA TRP A 669 5.51 24.79 -14.78
C TRP A 669 6.53 24.56 -13.67
N PHE A 670 6.65 23.35 -13.14
CA PHE A 670 7.72 22.99 -12.22
C PHE A 670 9.10 23.22 -12.86
N ALA A 671 9.31 22.69 -14.07
CA ALA A 671 10.55 22.89 -14.81
C ALA A 671 10.83 24.39 -15.10
N PHE A 672 9.79 25.17 -15.38
CA PHE A 672 9.91 26.61 -15.58
C PHE A 672 10.31 27.34 -14.28
N THR A 673 9.59 27.14 -13.18
CA THR A 673 9.86 27.86 -11.91
C THR A 673 11.15 27.42 -11.24
N ASP A 674 11.59 26.20 -11.49
CA ASP A 674 12.92 25.73 -11.10
C ASP A 674 14.01 26.47 -11.91
N ARG A 675 13.91 26.49 -13.24
CA ARG A 675 14.89 27.14 -14.13
C ARG A 675 14.99 28.65 -13.90
N HIS A 676 13.86 29.30 -13.64
CA HIS A 676 13.78 30.76 -13.55
C HIS A 676 13.86 31.31 -12.12
N GLY A 677 13.91 30.46 -11.10
CA GLY A 677 14.15 30.85 -9.71
C GLY A 677 12.97 30.89 -8.73
N PRO A 678 11.68 31.04 -9.10
CA PRO A 678 10.59 31.10 -8.12
C PRO A 678 10.56 29.94 -7.13
N THR A 679 10.85 28.71 -7.55
CA THR A 679 10.86 27.55 -6.64
C THR A 679 11.93 27.68 -5.56
N ALA A 680 13.16 28.07 -5.92
CA ALA A 680 14.22 28.34 -4.96
C ALA A 680 13.88 29.55 -4.06
N GLY A 681 13.24 30.58 -4.62
CA GLY A 681 12.77 31.74 -3.85
C GLY A 681 11.71 31.39 -2.81
N TRP A 682 10.78 30.48 -3.12
CA TRP A 682 9.78 30.01 -2.14
C TRP A 682 10.40 29.15 -1.04
N LEU A 683 11.38 28.32 -1.37
CA LEU A 683 12.13 27.54 -0.38
C LEU A 683 12.97 28.44 0.54
N ALA A 684 13.62 29.47 -0.01
CA ALA A 684 14.42 30.43 0.75
C ALA A 684 13.60 31.53 1.45
N SER A 685 12.27 31.43 1.46
CA SER A 685 11.42 32.45 2.09
C SER A 685 11.50 32.39 3.61
N ASP A 686 11.57 33.57 4.24
CA ASP A 686 11.43 33.71 5.70
C ASP A 686 10.01 33.37 6.21
N ASN A 687 9.04 33.19 5.30
CA ASN A 687 7.69 32.75 5.66
C ASN A 687 7.63 31.22 5.76
N ASP A 688 7.48 30.72 6.99
CA ASP A 688 7.49 29.29 7.27
C ASP A 688 6.42 28.47 6.54
N ARG A 689 5.22 29.05 6.31
CA ARG A 689 4.14 28.38 5.58
C ARG A 689 4.42 28.32 4.09
N LEU A 690 5.02 29.37 3.52
CA LEU A 690 5.40 29.41 2.12
C LEU A 690 6.51 28.40 1.82
N ALA A 691 7.53 28.33 2.67
CA ALA A 691 8.58 27.31 2.57
C ALA A 691 8.00 25.90 2.70
N GLY A 692 7.05 25.68 3.63
CA GLY A 692 6.32 24.42 3.76
C GLY A 692 5.52 24.05 2.49
N ALA A 693 4.82 25.01 1.89
CA ALA A 693 4.10 24.82 0.64
C ALA A 693 5.04 24.49 -0.54
N ALA A 694 6.22 25.10 -0.57
CA ALA A 694 7.26 24.78 -1.55
C ALA A 694 7.78 23.34 -1.40
N VAL A 695 8.01 22.85 -0.19
CA VAL A 695 8.35 21.43 0.05
C VAL A 695 7.21 20.51 -0.37
N GLY A 696 5.95 20.89 -0.12
CA GLY A 696 4.78 20.20 -0.63
C GLY A 696 4.75 20.13 -2.16
N TYR A 697 5.14 21.22 -2.83
CA TYR A 697 5.26 21.29 -4.29
C TYR A 697 6.36 20.35 -4.80
N LEU A 698 7.54 20.32 -4.16
CA LEU A 698 8.60 19.37 -4.49
C LEU A 698 8.14 17.91 -4.32
N ARG A 699 7.40 17.62 -3.24
CA ARG A 699 6.85 16.28 -2.97
C ARG A 699 5.91 15.83 -4.09
N ARG A 700 5.23 16.74 -4.78
CA ARG A 700 4.37 16.40 -5.91
C ARG A 700 5.16 15.93 -7.14
N HIS A 701 6.37 16.45 -7.34
CA HIS A 701 7.18 16.24 -8.55
C HIS A 701 8.35 15.26 -8.38
N HIS A 702 8.65 14.82 -7.15
CA HIS A 702 9.80 13.94 -6.89
C HIS A 702 9.83 12.65 -7.73
N ARG A 703 8.67 12.05 -8.05
CA ARG A 703 8.61 10.82 -8.86
C ARG A 703 9.03 11.02 -10.32
N HIS A 704 8.94 12.24 -10.84
CA HIS A 704 9.24 12.54 -12.24
C HIS A 704 10.63 13.18 -12.42
N THR A 705 11.12 13.90 -11.42
CA THR A 705 12.42 14.58 -11.44
C THR A 705 13.16 14.45 -10.11
N PRO A 706 13.46 13.22 -9.65
CA PRO A 706 13.97 12.97 -8.30
C PRO A 706 15.33 13.64 -8.04
N ASP A 707 16.28 13.56 -8.98
CA ASP A 707 17.61 14.19 -8.84
C ASP A 707 17.54 15.70 -8.66
N ARG A 708 16.65 16.37 -9.41
CA ARG A 708 16.51 17.83 -9.32
C ARG A 708 15.83 18.25 -8.02
N VAL A 709 14.85 17.48 -7.57
CA VAL A 709 14.20 17.72 -6.26
C VAL A 709 15.21 17.55 -5.12
N ALA A 710 16.06 16.52 -5.16
CA ALA A 710 17.13 16.35 -4.20
C ALA A 710 18.09 17.56 -4.19
N ALA A 711 18.53 18.01 -5.38
CA ALA A 711 19.39 19.19 -5.53
C ALA A 711 18.80 20.48 -4.92
N LEU A 712 17.49 20.64 -4.96
CA LEU A 712 16.79 21.80 -4.38
C LEU A 712 16.68 21.71 -2.85
N LEU A 713 16.65 20.50 -2.28
CA LEU A 713 16.53 20.28 -0.84
C LEU A 713 17.88 20.21 -0.11
N GLU A 714 18.95 19.81 -0.81
CA GLU A 714 20.32 19.71 -0.27
C GLU A 714 20.81 20.93 0.53
N PRO A 715 20.58 22.20 0.11
CA PRO A 715 21.03 23.37 0.86
C PRO A 715 20.40 23.50 2.25
N TYR A 716 19.26 22.83 2.48
CA TYR A 716 18.47 22.95 3.70
C TYR A 716 18.68 21.77 4.66
N ALA A 717 19.47 20.76 4.26
CA ALA A 717 19.63 19.51 5.01
C ALA A 717 20.15 19.70 6.44
N ASP A 718 21.04 20.67 6.66
CA ASP A 718 21.73 20.88 7.95
C ASP A 718 21.26 22.13 8.70
N LEU A 719 20.18 22.79 8.27
CA LEU A 719 19.71 24.03 8.91
C LEU A 719 18.97 23.81 10.24
N GLY A 720 18.45 22.60 10.47
CA GLY A 720 17.65 22.28 11.66
C GLY A 720 16.38 23.13 11.81
N GLY A 721 15.88 23.27 13.05
CA GLY A 721 14.71 24.10 13.37
C GLY A 721 13.46 23.71 12.58
N ALA A 722 12.82 24.68 11.91
CA ALA A 722 11.63 24.44 11.10
C ALA A 722 11.88 23.55 9.85
N TRP A 723 13.13 23.36 9.43
CA TRP A 723 13.47 22.47 8.30
C TRP A 723 13.45 20.99 8.67
N THR A 724 13.72 20.64 9.92
CA THR A 724 13.66 19.25 10.41
C THR A 724 12.30 18.59 10.14
N PRO A 725 11.15 19.14 10.60
CA PRO A 725 9.85 18.53 10.34
C PRO A 725 9.46 18.58 8.85
N ARG A 726 9.91 19.58 8.08
CA ARG A 726 9.63 19.67 6.63
C ARG A 726 10.31 18.56 5.85
N LEU A 727 11.62 18.37 6.07
CA LEU A 727 12.41 17.35 5.38
C LEU A 727 11.98 15.95 5.82
N ARG A 728 11.65 15.76 7.11
CA ARG A 728 11.06 14.52 7.60
C ARG A 728 9.75 14.20 6.90
N ALA A 729 8.79 15.13 6.89
CA ALA A 729 7.51 14.94 6.23
C ALA A 729 7.61 14.76 4.71
N PHE A 730 8.68 15.26 4.08
CA PHE A 730 8.99 14.94 2.69
C PHE A 730 9.48 13.50 2.55
N MET A 731 10.45 13.08 3.35
CA MET A 731 11.07 11.75 3.26
C MET A 731 10.09 10.63 3.60
N GLU A 732 9.16 10.81 4.53
CA GLU A 732 8.11 9.82 4.86
C GLU A 732 7.18 9.46 3.68
N TRP A 733 7.20 10.25 2.60
CA TRP A 733 6.40 10.03 1.38
C TRP A 733 7.26 9.90 0.11
N ALA A 734 8.59 9.98 0.26
CA ALA A 734 9.49 10.01 -0.87
C ALA A 734 9.68 8.59 -1.44
N ASP A 735 9.76 8.52 -2.76
CA ASP A 735 10.20 7.33 -3.46
C ASP A 735 11.73 7.20 -3.35
N HIS A 736 12.19 6.49 -2.32
CA HIS A 736 13.62 6.35 -2.00
C HIS A 736 14.42 5.57 -3.04
N HIS A 737 13.77 4.80 -3.92
CA HIS A 737 14.44 4.03 -4.96
C HIS A 737 14.44 4.75 -6.32
N ALA A 738 13.82 5.93 -6.42
CA ALA A 738 13.68 6.69 -7.67
C ALA A 738 15.00 7.22 -8.24
N SER A 739 15.97 7.61 -7.39
CA SER A 739 17.29 8.06 -7.85
C SER A 739 18.35 7.96 -6.75
N ARG A 740 19.62 7.81 -7.16
CA ARG A 740 20.75 7.75 -6.23
C ARG A 740 20.93 9.06 -5.45
N ARG A 741 20.80 10.22 -6.10
CA ARG A 741 20.99 11.52 -5.44
C ARG A 741 19.96 11.78 -4.34
N LEU A 742 18.70 11.41 -4.58
CA LEU A 742 17.65 11.50 -3.57
C LEU A 742 17.92 10.56 -2.39
N PHE A 743 18.40 9.35 -2.67
CA PHE A 743 18.79 8.38 -1.65
C PHE A 743 19.98 8.87 -0.81
N GLU A 744 20.99 9.50 -1.42
CA GLU A 744 22.12 10.11 -0.69
C GLU A 744 21.69 11.26 0.22
N LEU A 745 20.73 12.10 -0.23
CA LEU A 745 20.12 13.09 0.64
C LEU A 745 19.39 12.43 1.81
N PHE A 746 18.65 11.35 1.57
CA PHE A 746 18.01 10.58 2.64
C PHE A 746 19.02 10.06 3.67
N LEU A 747 20.14 9.45 3.23
CA LEU A 747 21.21 8.97 4.11
C LEU A 747 21.82 10.11 4.95
N ARG A 748 22.09 11.27 4.33
CA ARG A 748 22.59 12.47 5.06
C ARG A 748 21.61 12.92 6.15
N LEU A 749 20.31 12.85 5.89
CA LEU A 749 19.27 13.21 6.87
C LEU A 749 19.08 12.16 7.97
N VAL A 750 19.48 10.90 7.74
CA VAL A 750 19.65 9.90 8.80
C VAL A 750 20.85 10.29 9.68
N ASP A 751 22.00 10.60 9.08
CA ASP A 751 23.24 10.90 9.82
C ASP A 751 23.13 12.14 10.72
N ASN A 752 22.44 13.18 10.26
CA ASN A 752 22.29 14.42 11.03
C ASN A 752 21.11 14.38 12.03
N GLY A 753 20.35 13.27 12.06
CA GLY A 753 19.24 13.05 13.00
C GLY A 753 17.90 13.65 12.60
N THR A 754 17.80 14.27 11.41
CA THR A 754 16.53 14.83 10.93
C THR A 754 15.42 13.78 10.86
N LEU A 755 15.79 12.54 10.56
CA LEU A 755 14.88 11.40 10.41
C LEU A 755 14.75 10.52 11.65
N ASP A 756 15.29 10.90 12.81
CA ASP A 756 15.28 10.07 14.02
C ASP A 756 13.85 9.62 14.42
N GLU A 757 12.87 10.52 14.30
CA GLU A 757 11.44 10.27 14.62
C GLU A 757 10.56 9.91 13.40
N SER A 758 11.15 9.64 12.23
CA SER A 758 10.37 9.31 11.03
C SER A 758 9.70 7.93 11.12
N ARG A 759 8.48 7.83 10.59
CA ARG A 759 7.65 6.61 10.61
C ARG A 759 6.82 6.50 9.33
N GLY A 760 6.46 5.29 8.93
CA GLY A 760 5.46 5.09 7.88
C GLY A 760 4.11 5.69 8.25
N ARG A 761 3.32 6.14 7.26
CA ARG A 761 2.03 6.83 7.50
C ARG A 761 0.78 6.01 7.20
N THR A 762 0.92 4.78 6.74
CA THR A 762 -0.18 3.92 6.29
C THR A 762 -0.82 3.11 7.42
N ALA A 763 -0.14 2.89 8.54
CA ALA A 763 -0.64 2.10 9.66
C ALA A 763 -0.30 2.75 11.01
N ALA A 764 -1.15 2.56 12.02
CA ALA A 764 -0.94 3.11 13.36
C ALA A 764 0.30 2.52 14.06
N ASN A 765 0.76 1.34 13.64
CA ASN A 765 1.96 0.65 14.10
C ASN A 765 3.14 0.76 13.11
N ALA A 766 3.10 1.70 12.17
CA ALA A 766 4.15 1.86 11.18
C ALA A 766 5.46 2.35 11.81
N THR A 767 6.56 1.72 11.39
CA THR A 767 7.92 1.98 11.86
C THR A 767 8.73 2.73 10.81
N PHE A 768 9.98 3.12 11.14
CA PHE A 768 10.95 3.63 10.17
C PHE A 768 11.19 2.65 9.01
N TRP A 769 11.22 1.34 9.30
CA TRP A 769 11.49 0.33 8.27
C TRP A 769 10.28 0.06 7.38
N SER A 770 9.06 0.27 7.89
CA SER A 770 7.84 0.12 7.08
C SER A 770 7.77 1.07 5.88
N MET A 771 8.35 2.27 5.95
CA MET A 771 8.42 3.19 4.79
C MET A 771 9.46 2.79 3.73
N LEU A 772 10.29 1.77 4.01
CA LEU A 772 11.36 1.31 3.11
C LEU A 772 11.05 -0.02 2.42
N GLN A 773 9.80 -0.51 2.48
CA GLN A 773 9.40 -1.75 1.79
C GLN A 773 9.69 -1.69 0.27
N ASP A 774 9.26 -0.62 -0.39
CA ASP A 774 9.48 -0.44 -1.84
C ASP A 774 10.97 -0.41 -2.20
N LEU A 775 11.82 0.14 -1.31
CA LEU A 775 13.28 0.13 -1.47
C LEU A 775 13.81 -1.30 -1.46
N GLY A 776 13.36 -2.14 -0.52
CA GLY A 776 13.75 -3.54 -0.46
C GLY A 776 13.28 -4.39 -1.63
N GLU A 777 12.20 -4.00 -2.29
CA GLU A 777 11.67 -4.68 -3.48
C GLU A 777 12.43 -4.34 -4.76
N HIS A 778 12.75 -3.06 -4.94
CA HIS A 778 13.32 -2.57 -6.20
C HIS A 778 14.84 -2.39 -6.16
N ARG A 779 15.42 -2.16 -4.98
CA ARG A 779 16.84 -1.87 -4.73
C ARG A 779 17.34 -2.53 -3.43
N PRO A 780 17.27 -3.87 -3.30
CA PRO A 780 17.72 -4.58 -2.11
C PRO A 780 19.20 -4.29 -1.75
N GLU A 781 20.02 -3.90 -2.72
CA GLU A 781 21.42 -3.53 -2.55
C GLU A 781 21.65 -2.20 -1.80
N TRP A 782 20.65 -1.33 -1.68
CA TRP A 782 20.75 -0.04 -0.97
C TRP A 782 20.32 -0.10 0.49
N VAL A 783 19.53 -1.11 0.87
CA VAL A 783 19.08 -1.33 2.26
C VAL A 783 20.26 -1.41 3.25
N PRO A 784 21.37 -2.11 2.96
CA PRO A 784 22.53 -2.20 3.85
C PRO A 784 23.16 -0.85 4.19
N GLU A 785 23.15 0.10 3.24
CA GLU A 785 23.63 1.46 3.50
C GLU A 785 22.78 2.14 4.57
N VAL A 786 21.45 2.03 4.47
CA VAL A 786 20.54 2.60 5.48
C VAL A 786 20.80 2.02 6.87
N VAL A 787 21.00 0.70 6.94
CA VAL A 787 21.35 -0.01 8.19
C VAL A 787 22.65 0.56 8.76
N ALA A 788 23.70 0.64 7.94
CA ALA A 788 25.00 1.17 8.35
C ALA A 788 24.91 2.61 8.89
N HIS A 789 24.20 3.49 8.18
CA HIS A 789 24.01 4.89 8.58
C HIS A 789 23.20 4.99 9.90
N ARG A 790 22.17 4.18 10.11
CA ARG A 790 21.44 4.10 11.38
C ARG A 790 22.33 3.67 12.56
N PHE A 791 23.17 2.64 12.38
CA PHE A 791 24.12 2.22 13.42
C PHE A 791 25.10 3.33 13.77
N ARG A 792 25.71 3.98 12.77
CA ARG A 792 26.64 5.11 12.98
C ARG A 792 25.97 6.28 13.68
N ARG A 793 24.75 6.66 13.27
CA ARG A 793 23.95 7.70 13.92
C ARG A 793 23.73 7.39 15.40
N ARG A 794 23.35 6.15 15.72
CA ARG A 794 23.14 5.73 17.12
C ARG A 794 24.43 5.79 17.94
N MET A 795 25.57 5.32 17.39
CA MET A 795 26.87 5.46 18.05
C MET A 795 27.22 6.91 18.38
N ALA A 796 26.96 7.82 17.45
CA ALA A 796 27.23 9.24 17.64
C ALA A 796 26.38 9.83 18.77
N VAL A 797 25.08 9.49 18.82
CA VAL A 797 24.16 9.92 19.89
C VAL A 797 24.59 9.38 21.26
N LEU A 798 24.96 8.10 21.33
CA LEU A 798 25.42 7.46 22.58
C LEU A 798 26.71 8.11 23.11
N LYS A 799 27.70 8.35 22.24
CA LYS A 799 28.95 9.03 22.61
C LYS A 799 28.71 10.46 23.12
N ALA A 800 27.68 11.14 22.63
CA ALA A 800 27.37 12.52 23.02
C ALA A 800 26.59 12.64 24.35
N THR A 801 25.84 11.61 24.75
CA THR A 801 24.88 11.70 25.88
C THR A 801 25.43 11.20 27.22
N SER A 802 26.63 10.59 27.27
CA SER A 802 27.22 10.00 28.50
C SER A 802 26.26 9.09 29.28
N GLN A 803 25.29 8.48 28.60
CA GLN A 803 24.38 7.50 29.20
C GLN A 803 25.06 6.13 29.24
N ASP A 804 24.74 5.35 30.28
CA ASP A 804 25.19 3.95 30.41
C ASP A 804 24.75 3.14 29.18
N LEU A 805 25.47 2.05 28.89
CA LEU A 805 25.22 1.09 27.80
C LEU A 805 23.92 0.28 27.99
N GLY A 806 22.85 0.90 28.46
CA GLY A 806 21.53 0.28 28.65
C GLY A 806 20.73 0.24 27.35
N SER A 807 20.30 -0.97 26.99
CA SER A 807 19.35 -1.39 25.92
C SER A 807 19.48 -0.73 24.53
N PRO A 808 19.69 -1.52 23.47
CA PRO A 808 19.78 -1.02 22.11
C PRO A 808 18.41 -0.56 21.59
N GLU A 809 18.02 0.69 21.83
CA GLU A 809 16.85 1.23 21.12
C GLU A 809 17.21 1.61 19.67
N LEU A 810 17.39 0.58 18.82
CA LEU A 810 16.58 0.51 17.60
C LEU A 810 15.20 0.03 18.10
N PRO A 811 14.13 0.82 18.00
CA PRO A 811 12.94 0.62 18.81
C PRO A 811 12.29 -0.73 18.53
N GLY A 812 12.29 -1.61 19.53
CA GLY A 812 11.36 -2.72 19.72
C GLY A 812 11.21 -3.73 18.59
N TYR A 813 10.17 -4.54 18.72
CA TYR A 813 9.74 -5.50 17.72
C TYR A 813 9.36 -4.78 16.41
N ASP A 814 10.01 -5.18 15.30
CA ASP A 814 9.74 -4.64 13.96
C ASP A 814 9.83 -5.73 12.88
N ASP A 815 8.68 -6.34 12.57
CA ASP A 815 8.55 -7.32 11.47
C ASP A 815 9.00 -6.77 10.11
N HIS A 816 8.83 -5.47 9.87
CA HIS A 816 9.19 -4.88 8.58
C HIS A 816 10.71 -4.84 8.45
N ALA A 817 11.43 -4.51 9.52
CA ALA A 817 12.89 -4.55 9.56
C ALA A 817 13.41 -5.96 9.28
N ALA A 818 12.86 -6.97 9.98
CA ALA A 818 13.30 -8.35 9.83
C ALA A 818 13.11 -8.89 8.41
N ALA A 819 11.92 -8.67 7.83
CA ALA A 819 11.64 -9.07 6.44
C ALA A 819 12.52 -8.32 5.43
N LEU A 820 12.78 -7.03 5.67
CA LEU A 820 13.61 -6.20 4.80
C LEU A 820 15.09 -6.63 4.83
N PHE A 821 15.65 -6.89 6.01
CA PHE A 821 17.05 -7.33 6.16
C PHE A 821 17.27 -8.71 5.58
N ALA A 822 16.36 -9.66 5.87
CA ALA A 822 16.45 -11.02 5.31
C ALA A 822 16.41 -10.99 3.77
N ARG A 823 15.49 -10.22 3.18
CA ARG A 823 15.38 -10.05 1.72
C ARG A 823 16.63 -9.42 1.12
N SER A 824 17.17 -8.38 1.74
CA SER A 824 18.40 -7.73 1.28
C SER A 824 19.61 -8.66 1.37
N ALA A 825 19.78 -9.38 2.48
CA ALA A 825 20.84 -10.36 2.65
C ALA A 825 20.74 -11.54 1.65
N GLU A 826 19.52 -11.94 1.26
CA GLU A 826 19.31 -12.99 0.25
C GLU A 826 19.66 -12.50 -1.17
N HIS A 827 19.19 -11.31 -1.56
CA HIS A 827 19.35 -10.82 -2.94
C HIS A 827 20.63 -10.05 -3.20
N ALA A 828 21.24 -9.45 -2.17
CA ALA A 828 22.46 -8.64 -2.26
C ALA A 828 23.45 -8.95 -1.10
N PRO A 829 23.85 -10.21 -0.90
CA PRO A 829 24.67 -10.62 0.25
C PRO A 829 26.02 -9.89 0.31
N GLY A 830 26.66 -9.64 -0.83
CA GLY A 830 27.94 -8.90 -0.89
C GLY A 830 27.82 -7.47 -0.36
N ALA A 831 26.82 -6.71 -0.83
CA ALA A 831 26.55 -5.35 -0.37
C ALA A 831 26.17 -5.32 1.12
N PHE A 832 25.44 -6.33 1.60
CA PHE A 832 25.08 -6.46 3.01
C PHE A 832 26.33 -6.60 3.89
N VAL A 833 27.25 -7.50 3.53
CA VAL A 833 28.52 -7.67 4.24
C VAL A 833 29.37 -6.40 4.16
N GLU A 834 29.53 -5.82 2.97
CA GLU A 834 30.35 -4.62 2.74
C GLU A 834 29.93 -3.43 3.63
N HIS A 835 28.63 -3.17 3.75
CA HIS A 835 28.15 -2.00 4.47
C HIS A 835 27.88 -2.25 5.97
N VAL A 836 27.46 -3.45 6.36
CA VAL A 836 26.92 -3.70 7.72
C VAL A 836 27.93 -4.36 8.66
N LEU A 837 28.92 -5.10 8.14
CA LEU A 837 29.87 -5.85 8.97
C LEU A 837 30.63 -4.94 9.96
N ASP A 838 31.31 -3.92 9.44
CA ASP A 838 32.13 -3.05 10.28
C ASP A 838 31.29 -2.26 11.30
N PRO A 839 30.15 -1.63 10.93
CA PRO A 839 29.28 -0.98 11.91
C PRO A 839 28.81 -1.90 13.04
N VAL A 840 28.46 -3.15 12.76
CA VAL A 840 28.04 -4.13 13.77
C VAL A 840 29.19 -4.49 14.71
N LEU A 841 30.38 -4.73 14.16
CA LEU A 841 31.57 -5.07 14.94
C LEU A 841 32.04 -3.89 15.80
N ASP A 842 32.06 -2.67 15.27
CA ASP A 842 32.41 -1.46 16.01
C ASP A 842 31.41 -1.18 17.15
N PHE A 843 30.12 -1.49 16.92
CA PHE A 843 29.09 -1.37 17.94
C PHE A 843 29.29 -2.40 19.07
N SER A 844 29.52 -3.67 18.73
CA SER A 844 29.80 -4.73 19.71
C SER A 844 31.06 -4.40 20.54
N ASP A 845 32.15 -3.98 19.90
CA ASP A 845 33.40 -3.65 20.58
C ASP A 845 33.28 -2.44 21.53
N ALA A 846 32.49 -1.44 21.13
CA ALA A 846 32.25 -0.25 21.95
C ALA A 846 31.38 -0.54 23.19
N THR A 847 30.68 -1.68 23.22
CA THR A 847 29.67 -2.00 24.22
C THR A 847 29.99 -3.25 25.04
N LEU A 848 31.26 -3.68 25.05
CA LEU A 848 31.72 -4.90 25.73
C LEU A 848 31.44 -4.93 27.24
N THR A 849 30.99 -6.09 27.71
CA THR A 849 30.73 -6.44 29.10
C THR A 849 31.50 -7.72 29.49
N GLY A 850 32.07 -7.74 30.70
CA GLY A 850 32.84 -8.89 31.20
C GLY A 850 34.32 -8.93 30.77
N GLY A 851 35.06 -9.92 31.30
CA GLY A 851 36.53 -9.97 31.19
C GLY A 851 37.13 -11.26 30.61
N SER A 852 36.32 -12.25 30.20
CA SER A 852 36.82 -13.52 29.64
C SER A 852 36.10 -13.88 28.33
N PRO A 853 36.80 -14.47 27.34
CA PRO A 853 36.19 -14.90 26.08
C PRO A 853 35.15 -16.03 26.26
N PRO A 854 34.05 -16.04 25.47
CA PRO A 854 33.64 -14.97 24.58
C PRO A 854 33.18 -13.73 25.38
N ARG A 855 33.72 -12.55 25.04
CA ARG A 855 33.28 -11.29 25.65
C ARG A 855 31.89 -10.96 25.10
N HIS A 856 30.94 -10.74 26.00
CA HIS A 856 29.60 -10.34 25.62
C HIS A 856 29.57 -8.82 25.47
N ASP A 857 28.54 -8.31 24.80
CA ASP A 857 28.30 -6.89 24.68
C ASP A 857 26.90 -6.55 25.20
N ALA A 858 26.67 -5.28 25.48
CA ALA A 858 25.41 -4.81 26.06
C ALA A 858 24.26 -4.75 25.05
N VAL A 859 24.55 -4.98 23.75
CA VAL A 859 23.61 -4.85 22.63
C VAL A 859 22.95 -6.18 22.35
N TRP A 860 23.75 -7.24 22.26
CA TRP A 860 23.31 -8.62 22.18
C TRP A 860 23.69 -9.39 23.46
N PRO A 861 23.21 -8.97 24.65
CA PRO A 861 23.60 -9.58 25.92
C PRO A 861 23.11 -11.03 26.01
N ILE A 862 21.95 -11.33 25.42
CA ILE A 862 21.35 -12.65 25.35
C ILE A 862 20.78 -12.86 23.94
N VAL A 863 21.37 -13.78 23.17
CA VAL A 863 20.78 -14.20 21.89
C VAL A 863 19.73 -15.27 22.18
N ALA A 864 18.46 -14.91 22.14
CA ALA A 864 17.34 -15.84 22.31
C ALA A 864 16.64 -16.10 20.97
N ARG A 865 16.10 -17.31 20.77
CA ARG A 865 15.16 -17.54 19.68
C ARG A 865 13.83 -16.94 20.07
N THR A 866 13.49 -15.80 19.46
CA THR A 866 12.18 -15.17 19.64
C THR A 866 11.38 -15.29 18.36
N GLU A 867 10.06 -15.38 18.49
CA GLU A 867 9.14 -15.27 17.34
C GLU A 867 8.93 -13.83 16.89
N TYR A 868 9.42 -12.92 17.71
CA TYR A 868 9.31 -11.48 17.58
C TYR A 868 10.74 -10.93 17.57
N PRO A 869 11.53 -11.16 16.49
CA PRO A 869 12.91 -10.72 16.46
C PRO A 869 12.95 -9.19 16.49
N GLU A 870 13.72 -8.66 17.42
CA GLU A 870 14.06 -7.24 17.45
C GLU A 870 14.92 -6.91 16.22
N ALA A 871 14.86 -5.67 15.75
CA ALA A 871 15.51 -5.27 14.49
C ALA A 871 17.04 -5.50 14.52
N ASP A 872 17.68 -5.34 15.68
CA ASP A 872 19.11 -5.58 15.89
C ASP A 872 19.48 -7.06 15.76
N HIS A 873 18.67 -7.97 16.30
CA HIS A 873 18.83 -9.42 16.19
C HIS A 873 18.60 -9.87 14.75
N ALA A 874 17.55 -9.36 14.11
CA ALA A 874 17.28 -9.65 12.71
C ALA A 874 18.41 -9.16 11.79
N CYS A 875 19.03 -8.02 12.09
CA CYS A 875 20.20 -7.52 11.37
C CYS A 875 21.39 -8.48 11.53
N LEU A 876 21.67 -8.94 12.75
CA LEU A 876 22.77 -9.88 13.01
C LEU A 876 22.54 -11.25 12.36
N ASP A 877 21.29 -11.75 12.37
CA ASP A 877 20.88 -12.96 11.65
C ASP A 877 21.10 -12.81 10.13
N ALA A 878 20.63 -11.70 9.55
CA ALA A 878 20.78 -11.38 8.14
C ALA A 878 22.26 -11.23 7.74
N LEU A 879 23.09 -10.59 8.56
CA LEU A 879 24.53 -10.46 8.34
C LEU A 879 25.23 -11.83 8.35
N GLY A 880 24.88 -12.71 9.30
CA GLY A 880 25.40 -14.07 9.34
C GLY A 880 25.02 -14.89 8.10
N ALA A 881 23.78 -14.77 7.64
CA ALA A 881 23.31 -15.42 6.41
C ALA A 881 24.03 -14.87 5.16
N ALA A 882 24.20 -13.56 5.07
CA ALA A 882 24.92 -12.90 3.99
C ALA A 882 26.40 -13.34 3.95
N LEU A 883 27.11 -13.35 5.09
CA LEU A 883 28.48 -13.85 5.19
C LEU A 883 28.60 -15.30 4.74
N ALA A 884 27.68 -16.17 5.17
CA ALA A 884 27.67 -17.57 4.75
C ALA A 884 27.43 -17.71 3.24
N ALA A 885 26.57 -16.89 2.65
CA ALA A 885 26.31 -16.86 1.21
C ALA A 885 27.53 -16.39 0.41
N VAL A 886 28.16 -15.28 0.81
CA VAL A 886 29.41 -14.76 0.19
C VAL A 886 30.53 -15.80 0.29
N ALA A 887 30.67 -16.44 1.44
CA ALA A 887 31.69 -17.47 1.66
C ALA A 887 31.47 -18.70 0.77
N ARG A 888 30.21 -19.09 0.55
CA ARG A 888 29.83 -20.18 -0.36
C ARG A 888 30.10 -19.86 -1.83
N ALA A 889 29.88 -18.61 -2.22
CA ALA A 889 30.12 -18.13 -3.59
C ALA A 889 31.62 -18.08 -3.96
N GLY A 890 32.51 -18.16 -2.97
CA GLY A 890 33.95 -18.27 -3.19
C GLY A 890 34.63 -16.94 -3.53
N GLU A 891 34.04 -15.80 -3.17
CA GLU A 891 34.61 -14.48 -3.41
C GLU A 891 36.02 -14.35 -2.81
N LYS A 892 36.93 -13.71 -3.55
CA LYS A 892 38.37 -13.64 -3.22
C LYS A 892 38.68 -12.74 -2.00
N ALA A 893 37.73 -11.95 -1.51
CA ALA A 893 37.96 -10.87 -0.54
C ALA A 893 37.78 -11.22 0.95
N LEU A 894 37.47 -12.48 1.32
CA LEU A 894 37.13 -12.82 2.72
C LEU A 894 38.34 -13.10 3.65
N ALA A 895 39.57 -13.17 3.14
CA ALA A 895 40.73 -13.52 3.96
C ALA A 895 40.99 -12.49 5.08
N ASP A 896 40.86 -11.20 4.76
CA ASP A 896 41.03 -10.12 5.72
C ASP A 896 39.89 -10.11 6.76
N THR A 897 38.65 -10.39 6.33
CA THR A 897 37.49 -10.58 7.21
C THR A 897 37.70 -11.72 8.20
N VAL A 898 38.17 -12.89 7.73
CA VAL A 898 38.48 -14.03 8.61
C VAL A 898 39.57 -13.67 9.61
N ALA A 899 40.62 -12.97 9.15
CA ALA A 899 41.69 -12.53 10.03
C ALA A 899 41.21 -11.54 11.09
N ASP A 900 40.29 -10.62 10.76
CA ASP A 900 39.73 -9.67 11.72
C ASP A 900 38.82 -10.34 12.74
N LEU A 901 37.85 -11.14 12.28
CA LEU A 901 36.92 -11.86 13.15
C LEU A 901 37.63 -12.83 14.10
N ARG A 902 38.77 -13.40 13.71
CA ARG A 902 39.60 -14.24 14.59
C ARG A 902 40.23 -13.46 15.74
N ARG A 903 40.73 -12.26 15.46
CA ARG A 903 41.40 -11.41 16.48
C ARG A 903 40.44 -10.92 17.54
N ARG A 904 39.16 -10.80 17.22
CA ARG A 904 38.12 -10.35 18.15
C ARG A 904 37.65 -11.51 19.03
N GLU A 905 37.80 -11.37 20.33
CA GLU A 905 37.34 -12.34 21.35
C GLU A 905 35.87 -12.12 21.74
N THR A 906 35.07 -11.48 20.88
CA THR A 906 33.67 -11.14 21.18
C THR A 906 32.71 -12.24 20.74
N HIS A 907 31.58 -12.37 21.44
CA HIS A 907 30.54 -13.34 21.09
C HIS A 907 30.01 -13.11 19.66
N VAL A 908 29.79 -11.85 19.28
CA VAL A 908 29.33 -11.46 17.93
C VAL A 908 30.36 -11.83 16.86
N ALA A 909 31.64 -11.48 17.03
CA ALA A 909 32.65 -11.81 16.04
C ALA A 909 32.82 -13.33 15.89
N ASN A 910 32.80 -14.07 17.01
CA ASN A 910 32.85 -15.53 16.97
C ASN A 910 31.62 -16.13 16.23
N ARG A 911 30.42 -15.59 16.47
CA ARG A 911 29.21 -16.01 15.76
C ARG A 911 29.31 -15.81 14.25
N LEU A 912 29.76 -14.63 13.81
CA LEU A 912 29.93 -14.32 12.40
C LEU A 912 31.02 -15.18 11.75
N LEU A 913 32.12 -15.45 12.47
CA LEU A 913 33.20 -16.33 12.01
C LEU A 913 32.71 -17.77 11.80
N LEU A 914 31.94 -18.30 12.75
CA LEU A 914 31.35 -19.64 12.66
C LEU A 914 30.35 -19.75 11.51
N ALA A 915 29.48 -18.74 11.31
CA ALA A 915 28.58 -18.69 10.16
C ALA A 915 29.34 -18.68 8.81
N LEU A 916 30.44 -17.92 8.73
CA LEU A 916 31.31 -17.89 7.55
C LEU A 916 31.92 -19.26 7.25
N TYR A 917 32.48 -19.95 8.26
CA TYR A 917 33.02 -21.30 8.07
C TYR A 917 31.95 -22.31 7.69
N ALA A 918 30.77 -22.24 8.30
CA ALA A 918 29.64 -23.10 7.93
C ALA A 918 29.23 -22.90 6.46
N GLY A 919 29.26 -21.66 5.97
CA GLY A 919 29.00 -21.34 4.56
C GLY A 919 30.07 -21.84 3.58
N SER A 920 31.30 -22.04 4.05
CA SER A 920 32.49 -22.36 3.25
C SER A 920 33.19 -23.65 3.69
N GLY A 921 32.42 -24.64 4.15
CA GLY A 921 32.93 -25.87 4.76
C GLY A 921 34.04 -26.56 3.95
N ALA A 922 33.90 -26.68 2.63
CA ALA A 922 34.92 -27.31 1.77
C ALA A 922 36.25 -26.55 1.70
N ARG A 923 36.25 -25.21 1.88
CA ARG A 923 37.44 -24.36 1.72
C ARG A 923 38.20 -24.16 3.03
N HIS A 924 37.48 -24.06 4.15
CA HIS A 924 38.06 -23.72 5.45
C HIS A 924 37.93 -24.85 6.49
N ALA A 925 37.63 -26.09 6.07
CA ALA A 925 37.35 -27.19 7.00
C ALA A 925 38.46 -27.45 8.02
N ASP A 926 39.68 -27.72 7.55
CA ASP A 926 40.82 -28.01 8.43
C ASP A 926 41.21 -26.81 9.29
N GLU A 927 41.05 -25.62 8.73
CA GLU A 927 41.33 -24.35 9.39
C GLU A 927 40.37 -24.10 10.56
N ALA A 928 39.07 -24.27 10.32
CA ALA A 928 38.02 -24.15 11.31
C ALA A 928 38.13 -25.22 12.40
N ALA A 929 38.38 -26.48 12.01
CA ALA A 929 38.57 -27.59 12.96
C ALA A 929 39.78 -27.34 13.88
N THR A 930 40.90 -26.86 13.31
CA THR A 930 42.11 -26.51 14.06
C THR A 930 41.84 -25.36 15.04
N LEU A 931 41.21 -24.28 14.58
CA LEU A 931 40.87 -23.13 15.43
C LEU A 931 39.96 -23.52 16.60
N LEU A 932 38.93 -24.33 16.36
CA LEU A 932 38.03 -24.81 17.41
C LEU A 932 38.76 -25.68 18.45
N CYS A 933 39.79 -26.43 18.05
CA CYS A 933 40.63 -27.18 18.97
C CYS A 933 41.57 -26.29 19.79
N ASP A 934 42.19 -25.30 19.15
CA ASP A 934 43.16 -24.41 19.77
C ASP A 934 42.49 -23.42 20.73
N GLU A 935 41.24 -23.05 20.45
CA GLU A 935 40.48 -22.06 21.22
C GLU A 935 39.10 -22.61 21.66
N PRO A 936 39.03 -23.51 22.67
CA PRO A 936 37.79 -24.18 23.06
C PRO A 936 36.68 -23.26 23.57
N TRP A 937 36.99 -22.01 23.94
CA TRP A 937 35.96 -21.02 24.30
C TRP A 937 35.02 -20.73 23.12
N ARG A 938 35.48 -20.91 21.87
CA ARG A 938 34.68 -20.69 20.66
C ARG A 938 33.50 -21.64 20.52
N PHE A 939 33.50 -22.77 21.25
CA PHE A 939 32.34 -23.65 21.34
C PHE A 939 31.15 -22.99 22.06
N GLN A 940 31.39 -21.98 22.91
CA GLN A 940 30.34 -21.21 23.58
C GLN A 940 29.79 -20.13 22.64
N CYS A 941 29.09 -20.56 21.60
CA CYS A 941 28.45 -19.65 20.66
C CYS A 941 27.12 -20.22 20.19
N GLY A 942 26.03 -19.60 20.64
CA GLY A 942 24.70 -20.14 20.43
C GLY A 942 23.61 -19.29 21.07
N PHE A 943 22.43 -19.89 21.17
CA PHE A 943 21.28 -19.28 21.82
C PHE A 943 21.28 -19.56 23.32
N SER A 944 20.51 -18.82 24.11
CA SER A 944 20.38 -19.05 25.56
C SER A 944 19.90 -20.47 25.93
N ASP A 945 19.06 -21.09 25.10
CA ASP A 945 18.56 -22.47 25.23
C ASP A 945 19.46 -23.51 24.55
N SER A 946 20.40 -23.07 23.70
CA SER A 946 21.35 -23.91 22.96
C SER A 946 22.70 -23.20 22.82
N PRO A 947 23.52 -23.16 23.89
CA PRO A 947 24.71 -22.30 23.95
C PRO A 947 25.83 -22.68 22.97
N GLN A 948 25.77 -23.88 22.37
CA GLN A 948 26.74 -24.39 21.39
C GLN A 948 26.17 -24.47 19.96
N TRP A 949 25.03 -23.82 19.68
CA TRP A 949 24.32 -23.96 18.41
C TRP A 949 25.19 -23.63 17.17
N TYR A 950 25.81 -22.45 17.12
CA TYR A 950 26.61 -22.04 15.95
C TYR A 950 27.85 -22.91 15.79
N ALA A 951 28.45 -23.35 16.89
CA ALA A 951 29.56 -24.29 16.86
C ALA A 951 29.13 -25.66 16.29
N THR A 952 27.97 -26.17 16.70
CA THR A 952 27.39 -27.43 16.21
C THR A 952 27.12 -27.35 14.70
N GLU A 953 26.50 -26.27 14.23
CA GLU A 953 26.23 -26.06 12.80
C GLU A 953 27.53 -25.96 11.98
N THR A 954 28.54 -25.28 12.52
CA THR A 954 29.87 -25.20 11.89
C THR A 954 30.50 -26.58 11.79
N ILE A 955 30.50 -27.36 12.88
CA ILE A 955 31.05 -28.72 12.92
C ILE A 955 30.36 -29.61 11.87
N ARG A 956 29.02 -29.58 11.78
CA ARG A 956 28.25 -30.33 10.78
C ARG A 956 28.69 -29.99 9.34
N ALA A 957 28.95 -28.71 9.08
CA ALA A 957 29.34 -28.24 7.76
C ALA A 957 30.80 -28.55 7.39
N VAL A 958 31.74 -28.48 8.35
CA VAL A 958 33.18 -28.61 8.07
C VAL A 958 33.67 -30.06 8.12
N VAL A 959 33.15 -30.88 9.04
CA VAL A 959 33.68 -32.24 9.31
C VAL A 959 33.65 -33.19 8.12
N PRO A 960 32.63 -33.17 7.23
CA PRO A 960 32.65 -33.99 6.01
C PRO A 960 33.83 -33.68 5.08
N HIS A 961 34.45 -32.52 5.22
CA HIS A 961 35.55 -32.03 4.36
C HIS A 961 36.91 -32.00 5.08
N CYS A 962 36.97 -32.25 6.39
CA CYS A 962 38.22 -32.25 7.14
C CYS A 962 39.14 -33.40 6.74
N ALA A 963 40.45 -33.15 6.72
CA ALA A 963 41.45 -34.20 6.74
C ALA A 963 41.29 -35.08 7.99
N ARG A 964 41.68 -36.35 7.85
CA ARG A 964 41.53 -37.35 8.92
C ARG A 964 42.17 -36.88 10.24
N GLU A 965 43.35 -36.27 10.17
CA GLU A 965 44.09 -35.78 11.33
C GLU A 965 43.34 -34.65 12.06
N SER A 966 42.86 -33.64 11.34
CA SER A 966 42.06 -32.54 11.90
C SER A 966 40.78 -33.06 12.55
N ARG A 967 40.13 -34.04 11.92
CA ARG A 967 38.92 -34.68 12.45
C ARG A 967 39.19 -35.46 13.74
N GLU A 968 40.25 -36.26 13.78
CA GLU A 968 40.66 -37.01 14.99
C GLU A 968 41.09 -36.09 16.13
N ARG A 969 41.68 -34.93 15.81
CA ARG A 969 42.02 -33.89 16.78
C ARG A 969 40.77 -33.22 17.33
N LEU A 970 39.82 -32.85 16.46
CA LEU A 970 38.54 -32.26 16.85
C LEU A 970 37.73 -33.22 17.73
N GLU A 971 37.61 -34.50 17.33
CA GLU A 971 36.88 -35.49 18.13
C GLU A 971 37.44 -35.62 19.56
N ARG A 972 38.77 -35.62 19.72
CA ARG A 972 39.42 -35.61 21.04
C ARG A 972 39.10 -34.34 21.83
N ALA A 973 39.20 -33.18 21.20
CA ALA A 973 38.85 -31.91 21.84
C ALA A 973 37.38 -31.89 22.32
N LEU A 974 36.46 -32.45 21.54
CA LEU A 974 35.05 -32.57 21.91
C LEU A 974 34.81 -33.56 23.06
N LEU A 975 35.53 -34.70 23.09
CA LEU A 975 35.43 -35.68 24.17
C LEU A 975 35.87 -35.11 25.53
N ASP A 976 36.91 -34.27 25.51
CA ASP A 976 37.50 -33.64 26.69
C ASP A 976 36.81 -32.31 27.07
N TYR A 977 35.90 -31.81 26.23
CA TYR A 977 35.24 -30.53 26.46
C TYR A 977 34.26 -30.58 27.64
N VAL A 978 34.41 -29.61 28.55
CA VAL A 978 33.48 -29.33 29.64
C VAL A 978 33.18 -27.85 29.63
N ALA A 979 31.91 -27.50 29.41
CA ALA A 979 31.49 -26.12 29.36
C ALA A 979 31.63 -25.44 30.75
N PRO A 980 32.05 -24.17 30.82
CA PRO A 980 32.20 -23.42 32.07
C PRO A 980 30.99 -23.47 33.01
N ASP A 981 29.78 -23.40 32.48
CA ASP A 981 28.51 -23.49 33.20
C ASP A 981 28.26 -24.87 33.82
N GLU A 982 28.83 -25.93 33.24
CA GLU A 982 28.76 -27.30 33.77
C GLU A 982 29.71 -27.54 34.97
N ARG A 983 30.70 -26.68 35.20
CA ARG A 983 31.73 -26.84 36.26
C ARG A 983 31.23 -26.41 37.65
N GLY A 984 30.11 -25.70 37.73
CA GLY A 984 29.54 -25.21 38.99
C GLY A 984 28.67 -26.24 39.72
N ILE A 985 28.37 -25.97 40.99
CA ILE A 985 27.53 -26.83 41.86
C ILE A 985 26.13 -27.07 41.25
N ARG A 986 25.56 -26.08 40.56
CA ARG A 986 24.28 -26.19 39.85
C ARG A 986 24.41 -26.88 38.47
N GLY A 987 25.58 -26.75 37.83
CA GLY A 987 25.88 -27.29 36.50
C GLY A 987 26.08 -28.81 36.45
N TYR A 988 26.35 -29.48 37.58
CA TYR A 988 26.62 -30.92 37.62
C TYR A 988 25.50 -31.79 37.00
N ARG A 989 24.23 -31.38 37.16
CA ARG A 989 23.11 -32.09 36.52
C ARG A 989 23.15 -31.98 35.00
N GLN A 990 23.63 -30.85 34.47
CA GLN A 990 23.83 -30.61 33.05
C GLN A 990 25.21 -31.09 32.54
N ALA A 991 26.11 -31.55 33.41
CA ALA A 991 27.45 -31.99 33.01
C ALA A 991 27.43 -33.04 31.89
N GLY A 992 28.08 -32.71 30.77
CA GLY A 992 28.12 -33.50 29.55
C GLY A 992 27.05 -33.16 28.51
N ARG A 993 26.19 -32.15 28.74
CA ARG A 993 25.16 -31.74 27.78
C ARG A 993 25.75 -30.98 26.61
N ALA A 994 26.68 -30.06 26.86
CA ALA A 994 27.44 -29.38 25.80
C ALA A 994 28.24 -30.38 24.94
N ARG A 995 28.86 -31.37 25.61
CA ARG A 995 29.58 -32.46 24.93
C ARG A 995 28.64 -33.32 24.08
N LEU A 996 27.43 -33.62 24.55
CA LEU A 996 26.42 -34.33 23.75
C LEU A 996 26.04 -33.53 22.50
N ALA A 997 25.78 -32.23 22.62
CA ALA A 997 25.42 -31.38 21.48
C ALA A 997 26.51 -31.37 20.40
N LEU A 998 27.77 -31.13 20.82
CA LEU A 998 28.92 -31.04 19.91
C LEU A 998 29.28 -32.40 19.29
N LEU A 999 29.29 -33.49 20.06
CA LEU A 999 29.58 -34.83 19.50
C LEU A 999 28.47 -35.31 18.56
N SER A 1000 27.22 -34.97 18.85
CA SER A 1000 26.08 -35.27 17.97
C SER A 1000 26.14 -34.52 16.63
N ALA A 1001 26.93 -33.45 16.55
CA ALA A 1001 27.19 -32.71 15.31
C ALA A 1001 28.06 -33.50 14.30
N LEU A 1002 28.89 -34.43 14.77
CA LEU A 1002 29.72 -35.28 13.91
C LEU A 1002 28.83 -36.30 13.19
N PRO A 1003 28.97 -36.55 11.86
CA PRO A 1003 28.26 -37.64 11.20
C PRO A 1003 28.57 -38.99 11.85
N ALA A 1004 27.55 -39.82 12.07
CA ALA A 1004 27.69 -41.06 12.84
C ALA A 1004 28.70 -42.04 12.21
N GLU A 1005 28.84 -42.02 10.88
CA GLU A 1005 29.80 -42.84 10.13
C GLU A 1005 31.25 -42.39 10.32
N LEU A 1006 31.46 -41.15 10.76
CA LEU A 1006 32.80 -40.56 10.91
C LEU A 1006 33.27 -40.50 12.37
N ARG A 1007 32.44 -40.92 13.33
CA ARG A 1007 32.77 -40.99 14.76
C ARG A 1007 33.56 -42.25 15.09
N SER A 1008 34.54 -42.16 15.98
CA SER A 1008 35.21 -43.35 16.52
C SER A 1008 34.26 -44.21 17.38
N THR A 1009 34.68 -45.44 17.67
CA THR A 1009 33.99 -46.31 18.62
C THR A 1009 33.87 -45.68 20.01
N GLY A 1010 34.88 -44.94 20.46
CA GLY A 1010 34.87 -44.21 21.72
C GLY A 1010 33.85 -43.07 21.73
N ALA A 1011 33.80 -42.26 20.66
CA ALA A 1011 32.83 -41.19 20.51
C ALA A 1011 31.39 -41.70 20.42
N ASN A 1012 31.15 -42.80 19.70
CA ASN A 1012 29.84 -43.45 19.64
C ASN A 1012 29.38 -43.96 21.01
N ALA A 1013 30.28 -44.58 21.78
CA ALA A 1013 29.96 -45.01 23.15
C ALA A 1013 29.65 -43.83 24.08
N ALA A 1014 30.38 -42.72 23.95
CA ALA A 1014 30.14 -41.50 24.72
C ALA A 1014 28.78 -40.86 24.39
N VAL A 1015 28.43 -40.74 23.11
CA VAL A 1015 27.12 -40.23 22.67
C VAL A 1015 25.99 -41.11 23.22
N GLN A 1016 26.07 -42.44 23.07
CA GLN A 1016 25.04 -43.35 23.62
C GLN A 1016 24.91 -43.28 25.14
N ALA A 1017 26.00 -43.06 25.87
CA ALA A 1017 25.96 -42.85 27.32
C ALA A 1017 25.27 -41.52 27.69
N LEU A 1018 25.55 -40.46 26.95
CA LEU A 1018 24.98 -39.13 27.17
C LEU A 1018 23.52 -39.03 26.71
N GLU A 1019 23.13 -39.67 25.61
CA GLU A 1019 21.74 -39.79 25.15
C GLU A 1019 20.88 -40.55 26.17
N ARG A 1020 21.44 -41.56 26.85
CA ARG A 1020 20.75 -42.23 27.97
C ARG A 1020 20.52 -41.30 29.16
N LYS A 1021 21.41 -40.32 29.37
CA LYS A 1021 21.29 -39.33 30.46
C LYS A 1021 20.32 -38.20 30.11
N PHE A 1022 20.33 -37.72 28.85
CA PHE A 1022 19.64 -36.48 28.45
C PHE A 1022 18.54 -36.65 27.40
N GLY A 1023 18.40 -37.82 26.76
CA GLY A 1023 17.49 -38.07 25.63
C GLY A 1023 18.19 -38.06 24.26
N LYS A 1024 17.52 -38.61 23.23
CA LYS A 1024 18.01 -38.70 21.84
C LYS A 1024 17.89 -37.39 21.05
N ASP A 1025 17.00 -36.50 21.44
CA ASP A 1025 16.82 -35.22 20.78
C ASP A 1025 17.62 -34.14 21.51
N GLY A 1026 18.81 -33.86 20.99
CA GLY A 1026 19.55 -32.63 21.26
C GLY A 1026 18.86 -31.36 20.73
N ASP A 1027 17.60 -31.43 20.29
CA ASP A 1027 16.75 -30.28 19.95
C ASP A 1027 15.87 -29.94 21.16
N SER A 1028 16.48 -29.58 22.29
CA SER A 1028 15.72 -29.00 23.40
C SER A 1028 15.31 -27.58 23.01
N ARG A 1029 14.21 -27.46 22.26
CA ARG A 1029 13.38 -26.24 22.15
C ARG A 1029 12.70 -25.94 23.48
N GLN A 1030 13.50 -25.80 24.54
CA GLN A 1030 13.00 -25.37 25.83
C GLN A 1030 12.96 -23.85 25.80
N THR A 1031 11.75 -23.31 25.63
CA THR A 1031 11.43 -21.92 25.98
C THR A 1031 12.07 -21.57 27.31
N ILE A 1032 12.71 -20.39 27.34
CA ILE A 1032 13.34 -19.75 28.51
C ILE A 1032 12.66 -20.23 29.80
N ALA A 1033 13.39 -21.02 30.58
CA ALA A 1033 12.98 -21.31 31.95
C ALA A 1033 13.31 -20.06 32.77
N VAL A 1034 12.30 -19.21 32.98
CA VAL A 1034 12.34 -18.16 33.97
C VAL A 1034 12.19 -18.84 35.33
N ASP A 1035 13.31 -19.12 36.01
CA ASP A 1035 13.25 -19.53 37.42
C ASP A 1035 12.86 -18.30 38.25
N SER A 1036 11.76 -18.41 39.01
CA SER A 1036 11.35 -17.34 39.92
C SER A 1036 12.30 -17.28 41.10
N VAL A 1037 12.79 -16.08 41.43
CA VAL A 1037 13.47 -15.84 42.71
C VAL A 1037 12.47 -16.12 43.83
N GLU A 1038 12.76 -17.10 44.68
CA GLU A 1038 11.86 -17.45 45.78
C GLU A 1038 11.97 -16.39 46.89
N PRO A 1039 10.86 -15.92 47.47
CA PRO A 1039 10.93 -14.95 48.56
C PRO A 1039 11.77 -15.46 49.73
N PRO A 1040 12.43 -14.56 50.48
CA PRO A 1040 13.35 -14.95 51.56
C PRO A 1040 12.67 -15.74 52.69
N ILE A 1041 11.34 -15.67 52.76
CA ILE A 1041 10.47 -16.40 53.70
C ILE A 1041 9.48 -17.27 52.92
N ASP A 1042 9.42 -18.55 53.28
CA ASP A 1042 8.47 -19.52 52.72
C ASP A 1042 7.01 -19.07 52.92
N ARG A 1043 6.15 -19.32 51.92
CA ARG A 1043 4.74 -18.90 51.92
C ARG A 1043 3.95 -19.44 53.11
N ARG A 1044 4.18 -20.69 53.53
CA ARG A 1044 3.49 -21.28 54.70
C ARG A 1044 3.99 -20.69 56.01
N ALA A 1045 5.26 -20.29 56.07
CA ALA A 1045 5.78 -19.55 57.22
C ALA A 1045 5.12 -18.16 57.30
N ALA A 1046 5.02 -17.45 56.18
CA ALA A 1046 4.42 -16.11 56.10
C ALA A 1046 2.94 -16.07 56.55
N GLU A 1047 2.18 -17.15 56.36
CA GLU A 1047 0.78 -17.29 56.84
C GLU A 1047 0.65 -17.29 58.38
N THR A 1048 1.69 -17.71 59.09
CA THR A 1048 1.67 -17.88 60.56
C THR A 1048 2.50 -16.84 61.32
N MET A 1049 3.18 -15.94 60.59
CA MET A 1049 4.02 -14.91 61.18
C MET A 1049 3.22 -13.89 61.99
N SER A 1050 3.70 -13.54 63.17
CA SER A 1050 3.21 -12.42 63.98
C SER A 1050 3.70 -11.07 63.42
N ASP A 1051 3.06 -9.98 63.86
CA ASP A 1051 3.43 -8.63 63.41
C ASP A 1051 4.87 -8.26 63.77
N GLU A 1052 5.37 -8.70 64.93
CA GLU A 1052 6.78 -8.50 65.33
C GLU A 1052 7.75 -9.28 64.43
N GLN A 1053 7.36 -10.47 63.96
CA GLN A 1053 8.17 -11.26 63.03
C GLN A 1053 8.22 -10.61 61.65
N TRP A 1054 7.11 -10.01 61.19
CA TRP A 1054 7.08 -9.22 59.96
C TRP A 1054 7.94 -7.96 60.04
N LEU A 1055 7.84 -7.19 61.14
CA LEU A 1055 8.66 -6.01 61.34
C LEU A 1055 10.15 -6.36 61.42
N GLY A 1056 10.50 -7.47 62.09
CA GLY A 1056 11.86 -7.99 62.13
C GLY A 1056 12.41 -8.39 60.75
N ALA A 1057 11.61 -9.07 59.93
CA ALA A 1057 11.98 -9.44 58.57
C ALA A 1057 12.19 -8.22 57.67
N ILE A 1058 11.28 -7.24 57.73
CA ILE A 1058 11.36 -6.02 56.93
C ILE A 1058 12.58 -5.17 57.35
N ALA A 1059 12.90 -5.12 58.65
CA ALA A 1059 14.10 -4.45 59.14
C ALA A 1059 15.41 -5.16 58.71
N GLN A 1060 15.38 -6.49 58.57
CA GLN A 1060 16.53 -7.29 58.12
C GLN A 1060 16.79 -7.13 56.60
N HIS A 1061 15.73 -6.93 55.80
CA HIS A 1061 15.79 -6.79 54.34
C HIS A 1061 15.60 -5.31 53.89
N HIS A 1062 16.50 -4.43 54.34
CA HIS A 1062 16.59 -3.01 53.95
C HIS A 1062 17.85 -2.74 53.09
N PRO A 1063 17.83 -1.73 52.19
CA PRO A 1063 18.93 -1.43 51.28
C PRO A 1063 20.23 -1.07 52.04
N GLY A 1064 21.26 -1.90 51.90
CA GLY A 1064 22.57 -1.70 52.55
C GLY A 1064 22.80 -2.51 53.83
N GLY A 1065 21.84 -3.33 54.26
CA GLY A 1065 22.07 -4.38 55.25
C GLY A 1065 22.84 -5.53 54.63
N ARG A 1066 24.03 -5.86 55.16
CA ARG A 1066 24.84 -7.01 54.72
C ARG A 1066 23.98 -8.26 54.81
N ALA A 1067 23.57 -8.83 53.67
CA ALA A 1067 23.03 -10.19 53.66
C ALA A 1067 24.08 -11.09 54.32
N PRO A 1068 23.79 -11.78 55.44
CA PRO A 1068 24.70 -12.82 55.91
C PRO A 1068 24.83 -13.79 54.75
N ALA A 1069 26.06 -14.18 54.40
CA ALA A 1069 26.41 -15.10 53.32
C ALA A 1069 25.52 -16.35 53.39
N SER A 1070 24.36 -16.26 52.74
CA SER A 1070 23.34 -17.27 52.68
C SER A 1070 23.76 -18.18 51.54
N ARG A 1071 23.98 -19.44 51.86
CA ARG A 1071 24.45 -20.49 50.93
C ARG A 1071 23.45 -20.81 49.78
N ASP A 1072 22.40 -20.00 49.60
CA ASP A 1072 21.37 -20.11 48.56
C ASP A 1072 21.20 -18.76 47.82
N GLU A 1073 21.71 -18.67 46.59
CA GLU A 1073 21.62 -17.49 45.69
C GLU A 1073 20.24 -17.32 45.00
N LEU A 1074 19.20 -18.06 45.40
CA LEU A 1074 17.82 -17.97 44.87
C LEU A 1074 16.79 -17.46 45.90
N LYS A 1075 17.24 -16.89 47.01
CA LYS A 1075 16.36 -16.21 47.98
C LYS A 1075 16.35 -14.71 47.71
N GLY A 1076 15.17 -14.20 47.36
CA GLY A 1076 14.92 -12.81 47.01
C GLY A 1076 15.17 -11.82 48.13
N GLY A 1077 15.12 -10.55 47.77
CA GLY A 1077 15.31 -9.42 48.66
C GLY A 1077 13.99 -8.76 49.04
N GLU A 1078 14.03 -7.44 49.10
CA GLU A 1078 12.92 -6.58 49.53
C GLU A 1078 11.70 -6.63 48.60
N TRP A 1079 11.90 -6.83 47.30
CA TRP A 1079 10.80 -6.88 46.32
C TRP A 1079 9.97 -8.15 46.43
N GLU A 1080 10.62 -9.30 46.62
CA GLU A 1080 9.95 -10.59 46.76
C GLU A 1080 9.22 -10.70 48.11
N LEU A 1081 9.82 -10.17 49.21
CA LEU A 1081 9.15 -10.10 50.50
C LEU A 1081 7.94 -9.14 50.47
N ALA A 1082 8.04 -8.03 49.75
CA ALA A 1082 6.93 -7.09 49.58
C ALA A 1082 5.78 -7.67 48.74
N GLY A 1083 6.07 -8.52 47.75
CA GLY A 1083 5.03 -9.29 47.04
C GLY A 1083 4.27 -10.25 47.95
N HIS A 1084 4.96 -10.92 48.88
CA HIS A 1084 4.31 -11.73 49.93
C HIS A 1084 3.46 -10.87 50.88
N LEU A 1085 3.96 -9.68 51.24
CA LEU A 1085 3.22 -8.72 52.06
C LEU A 1085 1.95 -8.21 51.36
N GLU A 1086 1.99 -7.97 50.05
CA GLU A 1086 0.82 -7.61 49.21
C GLU A 1086 -0.26 -8.70 49.26
N ALA A 1087 0.13 -9.95 49.01
CA ALA A 1087 -0.78 -11.09 49.04
C ALA A 1087 -1.44 -11.25 50.41
N ARG A 1088 -0.66 -11.09 51.49
CA ARG A 1088 -1.18 -11.11 52.86
C ARG A 1088 -2.11 -9.94 53.18
N ALA A 1089 -1.80 -8.75 52.67
CA ALA A 1089 -2.64 -7.56 52.82
C ALA A 1089 -3.96 -7.66 52.03
N ALA A 1090 -3.98 -8.40 50.92
CA ALA A 1090 -5.24 -8.71 50.22
C ALA A 1090 -6.13 -9.68 51.02
N GLU A 1091 -5.53 -10.64 51.74
CA GLU A 1091 -6.26 -11.63 52.54
C GLU A 1091 -6.73 -11.11 53.91
N ASP A 1092 -5.91 -10.31 54.60
CA ASP A 1092 -6.22 -9.71 55.91
C ASP A 1092 -5.87 -8.21 55.92
N PRO A 1093 -6.69 -7.38 55.25
CA PRO A 1093 -6.36 -5.98 54.99
C PRO A 1093 -6.27 -5.13 56.25
N ASP A 1094 -7.07 -5.42 57.27
CA ASP A 1094 -7.11 -4.63 58.51
C ASP A 1094 -5.83 -4.81 59.33
N ARG A 1095 -5.39 -6.06 59.49
CA ARG A 1095 -4.17 -6.39 60.21
C ARG A 1095 -2.94 -5.83 59.50
N PHE A 1096 -2.84 -6.05 58.19
CA PHE A 1096 -1.65 -5.64 57.44
C PHE A 1096 -1.60 -4.13 57.17
N ALA A 1097 -2.74 -3.43 57.15
CA ALA A 1097 -2.74 -1.96 57.17
C ALA A 1097 -2.26 -1.41 58.53
N GLN A 1098 -2.63 -2.04 59.65
CA GLN A 1098 -2.09 -1.68 60.98
C GLN A 1098 -0.60 -1.99 61.12
N LEU A 1099 -0.14 -3.12 60.56
CA LEU A 1099 1.27 -3.47 60.45
C LEU A 1099 2.04 -2.44 59.63
N ALA A 1100 1.49 -2.02 58.48
CA ALA A 1100 2.11 -1.03 57.60
C ALA A 1100 2.29 0.34 58.28
N LEU A 1101 1.38 0.73 59.18
CA LEU A 1101 1.54 1.93 60.01
C LEU A 1101 2.72 1.85 60.99
N ARG A 1102 3.14 0.63 61.37
CA ARG A 1102 4.25 0.36 62.28
C ARG A 1102 5.59 0.15 61.56
N LEU A 1103 5.63 0.26 60.23
CA LEU A 1103 6.86 0.11 59.48
C LEU A 1103 7.89 1.16 59.90
N PRO A 1104 9.16 0.76 60.10
CA PRO A 1104 10.20 1.68 60.51
C PRO A 1104 10.49 2.70 59.38
N PRO A 1105 10.87 3.94 59.73
CA PRO A 1105 11.00 5.04 58.76
C PRO A 1105 12.12 4.83 57.71
N ASN A 1106 12.99 3.84 57.91
CA ASN A 1106 14.03 3.42 56.96
C ASN A 1106 13.66 2.17 56.15
N ALA A 1107 12.42 1.66 56.23
CA ALA A 1107 11.98 0.55 55.38
C ALA A 1107 11.98 0.94 53.90
N HIS A 1108 12.25 -0.01 53.00
CA HIS A 1108 12.20 0.26 51.56
C HIS A 1108 10.76 0.66 51.14
N PRO A 1109 10.56 1.72 50.34
CA PRO A 1109 9.23 2.23 49.99
C PRO A 1109 8.28 1.19 49.37
N VAL A 1110 8.84 0.16 48.70
CA VAL A 1110 8.09 -0.93 48.08
C VAL A 1110 7.13 -1.64 49.06
N TYR A 1111 7.47 -1.76 50.35
CA TYR A 1111 6.59 -2.42 51.32
C TYR A 1111 5.31 -1.61 51.57
N LEU A 1112 5.43 -0.29 51.66
CA LEU A 1112 4.28 0.61 51.80
C LEU A 1112 3.46 0.65 50.51
N ASP A 1113 4.13 0.74 49.36
CA ASP A 1113 3.49 0.77 48.04
C ASP A 1113 2.63 -0.49 47.79
N ARG A 1114 3.19 -1.67 48.07
CA ARG A 1114 2.53 -2.96 47.87
C ARG A 1114 1.34 -3.17 48.80
N VAL A 1115 1.43 -2.73 50.05
CA VAL A 1115 0.27 -2.74 50.95
C VAL A 1115 -0.82 -1.77 50.49
N LEU A 1116 -0.45 -0.56 50.02
CA LEU A 1116 -1.42 0.38 49.43
C LEU A 1116 -2.08 -0.20 48.18
N ALA A 1117 -1.33 -0.84 47.28
CA ALA A 1117 -1.85 -1.48 46.08
C ALA A 1117 -2.91 -2.54 46.42
N ALA A 1118 -2.66 -3.41 47.41
CA ALA A 1118 -3.64 -4.38 47.89
C ALA A 1118 -4.91 -3.72 48.47
N LEU A 1119 -4.75 -2.60 49.18
CA LEU A 1119 -5.86 -1.87 49.81
C LEU A 1119 -6.72 -1.07 48.83
N LYS A 1120 -6.32 -0.92 47.56
CA LYS A 1120 -7.15 -0.33 46.50
C LYS A 1120 -8.48 -1.08 46.36
N THR A 1121 -8.41 -2.41 46.32
CA THR A 1121 -9.58 -3.29 46.12
C THR A 1121 -10.06 -3.97 47.39
N ALA A 1122 -9.22 -4.07 48.43
CA ALA A 1122 -9.59 -4.73 49.68
C ALA A 1122 -10.51 -3.89 50.58
N ALA A 1123 -11.36 -4.58 51.34
CA ALA A 1123 -12.34 -3.98 52.25
C ALA A 1123 -11.69 -3.64 53.61
N ALA A 1124 -10.96 -2.53 53.67
CA ALA A 1124 -10.43 -1.94 54.92
C ALA A 1124 -11.20 -0.67 55.31
N PRO A 1125 -11.30 -0.33 56.62
CA PRO A 1125 -11.92 0.90 57.09
C PRO A 1125 -11.31 2.15 56.42
N PRO A 1126 -12.13 3.09 55.90
CA PRO A 1126 -11.64 4.33 55.28
C PRO A 1126 -10.69 5.12 56.17
N ALA A 1127 -10.94 5.18 57.47
CA ALA A 1127 -10.05 5.83 58.45
C ALA A 1127 -8.64 5.21 58.49
N LEU A 1128 -8.52 3.90 58.24
CA LEU A 1128 -7.25 3.18 58.23
C LEU A 1128 -6.52 3.40 56.90
N LYS A 1129 -7.24 3.38 55.78
CA LYS A 1129 -6.72 3.75 54.45
C LYS A 1129 -6.17 5.18 54.45
N LEU A 1130 -6.90 6.13 55.05
CA LEU A 1130 -6.47 7.53 55.17
C LEU A 1130 -5.17 7.68 55.97
N LYS A 1131 -5.08 7.03 57.14
CA LYS A 1131 -3.86 7.05 57.96
C LYS A 1131 -2.65 6.48 57.22
N LEU A 1132 -2.85 5.42 56.44
CA LEU A 1132 -1.76 4.81 55.69
C LEU A 1132 -1.33 5.69 54.51
N CYS A 1133 -2.27 6.29 53.79
CA CYS A 1133 -1.96 7.29 52.76
C CYS A 1133 -1.17 8.46 53.37
N GLN A 1134 -1.57 8.99 54.53
CA GLN A 1134 -0.85 10.06 55.22
C GLN A 1134 0.60 9.66 55.54
N LYS A 1135 0.82 8.45 56.07
CA LYS A 1135 2.17 7.93 56.36
C LYS A 1135 2.99 7.81 55.07
N ALA A 1136 2.45 7.16 54.03
CA ALA A 1136 3.15 6.96 52.77
C ALA A 1136 3.45 8.29 52.06
N PHE A 1137 2.58 9.29 52.17
CA PHE A 1137 2.84 10.62 51.63
C PHE A 1137 3.90 11.39 52.42
N ALA A 1138 3.96 11.21 53.74
CA ALA A 1138 5.01 11.83 54.56
C ALA A 1138 6.38 11.18 54.34
N GLU A 1139 6.43 9.85 54.17
CA GLU A 1139 7.68 9.08 54.17
C GLU A 1139 8.17 8.70 52.77
N SER A 1140 7.30 8.60 51.77
CA SER A 1140 7.62 8.01 50.46
C SER A 1140 6.74 8.51 49.29
N ARG A 1141 6.28 9.77 49.33
CA ARG A 1141 5.36 10.34 48.32
C ARG A 1141 5.78 10.20 46.86
N GLY A 1142 7.08 10.21 46.56
CA GLY A 1142 7.59 10.06 45.19
C GLY A 1142 7.53 8.61 44.68
N ALA A 1143 7.70 7.63 45.56
CA ALA A 1143 7.68 6.22 45.19
C ALA A 1143 6.26 5.61 45.25
N CYS A 1144 5.41 6.09 46.16
CA CYS A 1144 4.06 5.56 46.40
C CYS A 1144 2.94 6.39 45.74
N GLY A 1145 3.26 7.41 44.92
CA GLY A 1145 2.31 8.42 44.48
C GLY A 1145 1.06 7.86 43.79
N ARG A 1146 1.23 6.90 42.88
CA ARG A 1146 0.14 6.21 42.19
C ARG A 1146 -0.75 5.42 43.16
N SER A 1147 -0.15 4.61 44.02
CA SER A 1147 -0.88 3.78 45.00
C SER A 1147 -1.64 4.64 46.03
N ILE A 1148 -1.08 5.80 46.41
CA ILE A 1148 -1.78 6.79 47.25
C ILE A 1148 -3.03 7.31 46.54
N ALA A 1149 -2.90 7.76 45.28
CA ALA A 1149 -4.01 8.28 44.50
C ALA A 1149 -5.12 7.22 44.29
N ASP A 1150 -4.73 6.00 43.95
CA ASP A 1150 -5.63 4.87 43.75
C ASP A 1150 -6.40 4.50 45.03
N VAL A 1151 -5.74 4.47 46.19
CA VAL A 1151 -6.39 4.17 47.47
C VAL A 1151 -7.33 5.29 47.89
N LEU A 1152 -6.92 6.56 47.75
CA LEU A 1152 -7.81 7.70 48.04
C LEU A 1152 -9.03 7.71 47.11
N GLY A 1153 -8.85 7.41 45.82
CA GLY A 1153 -9.94 7.26 44.86
C GLY A 1153 -10.87 6.06 45.13
N SER A 1154 -10.43 5.08 45.92
CA SER A 1154 -11.27 3.94 46.34
C SER A 1154 -12.24 4.29 47.49
N ILE A 1155 -12.02 5.40 48.21
CA ILE A 1155 -12.84 5.82 49.35
C ILE A 1155 -14.09 6.53 48.83
N ARG A 1156 -15.27 5.99 49.16
CA ARG A 1156 -16.57 6.56 48.72
C ARG A 1156 -17.09 7.66 49.66
N GLU A 1157 -16.50 7.81 50.83
CA GLU A 1157 -16.83 8.86 51.80
C GLU A 1157 -16.14 10.19 51.43
N PRO A 1158 -16.68 11.36 51.82
CA PRO A 1158 -16.02 12.64 51.56
C PRO A 1158 -14.60 12.67 52.14
N LEU A 1159 -13.62 12.91 51.28
CA LEU A 1159 -12.21 12.98 51.68
C LEU A 1159 -11.97 14.22 52.55
N PRO A 1160 -11.20 14.10 53.65
CA PRO A 1160 -10.80 15.25 54.45
C PRO A 1160 -9.80 16.15 53.69
N ASN A 1161 -9.71 17.43 54.08
CA ASN A 1161 -8.93 18.45 53.36
C ASN A 1161 -7.43 18.12 53.20
N ASP A 1162 -6.86 17.33 54.11
CA ASP A 1162 -5.49 16.82 54.00
C ASP A 1162 -5.35 15.79 52.87
N ALA A 1163 -6.28 14.84 52.72
CA ALA A 1163 -6.31 13.89 51.61
C ALA A 1163 -6.53 14.59 50.25
N VAL A 1164 -7.37 15.63 50.21
CA VAL A 1164 -7.55 16.47 49.00
C VAL A 1164 -6.26 17.20 48.64
N ARG A 1165 -5.54 17.75 49.63
CA ARG A 1165 -4.23 18.38 49.39
C ARG A 1165 -3.18 17.40 48.88
N MET A 1166 -3.22 16.13 49.31
CA MET A 1166 -2.35 15.09 48.80
C MET A 1166 -2.63 14.80 47.31
N LEU A 1167 -3.90 14.64 46.92
CA LEU A 1167 -4.29 14.45 45.52
C LEU A 1167 -3.88 15.65 44.66
N HIS A 1168 -4.07 16.88 45.17
CA HIS A 1168 -3.64 18.09 44.47
C HIS A 1168 -2.13 18.09 44.24
N TRP A 1169 -1.33 17.83 45.28
CA TRP A 1169 0.13 17.77 45.14
C TRP A 1169 0.56 16.67 44.17
N LEU A 1170 -0.09 15.50 44.20
CA LEU A 1170 0.19 14.40 43.26
C LEU A 1170 -0.13 14.79 41.81
N ALA A 1171 -1.21 15.54 41.58
CA ALA A 1171 -1.62 15.98 40.25
C ALA A 1171 -0.73 17.12 39.69
N THR A 1172 -0.23 18.02 40.55
CA THR A 1172 0.48 19.23 40.10
C THR A 1172 2.00 19.16 40.23
N GLU A 1173 2.52 18.45 41.23
CA GLU A 1173 3.94 18.50 41.62
C GLU A 1173 4.68 17.15 41.49
N HIS A 1174 4.00 16.02 41.33
CA HIS A 1174 4.67 14.70 41.28
C HIS A 1174 5.53 14.55 40.02
N GLU A 1175 6.70 13.93 40.10
CA GLU A 1175 7.66 13.78 38.99
C GLU A 1175 7.24 12.74 37.93
N ASP A 1176 6.02 12.18 38.00
CA ASP A 1176 5.55 11.13 37.09
C ASP A 1176 4.25 11.55 36.38
N PRO A 1177 4.26 11.77 35.05
CA PRO A 1177 5.43 11.64 34.17
C PRO A 1177 6.41 12.80 34.32
N ALA A 1178 7.71 12.51 34.15
CA ALA A 1178 8.81 13.50 34.31
C ALA A 1178 8.76 14.61 33.25
N THR A 1179 8.04 14.39 32.15
CA THR A 1179 7.77 15.35 31.09
C THR A 1179 6.30 15.76 31.11
N THR A 1180 6.03 17.05 31.33
CA THR A 1180 4.69 17.65 31.27
C THR A 1180 4.14 17.66 29.85
N ALA A 1181 3.48 16.58 29.44
CA ALA A 1181 2.82 16.39 28.15
C ALA A 1181 1.51 17.20 28.00
N TRP A 1182 1.54 18.52 28.21
CA TRP A 1182 0.36 19.39 28.01
C TRP A 1182 0.07 19.72 26.52
N GLN A 1183 0.51 18.89 25.57
CA GLN A 1183 0.26 19.07 24.13
C GLN A 1183 -0.18 17.80 23.38
N GLU A 1184 -0.37 16.66 24.06
CA GLU A 1184 -0.97 15.45 23.46
C GLU A 1184 -2.23 15.07 24.24
N GLU A 1185 -3.34 14.81 23.53
CA GLU A 1185 -4.72 14.81 24.05
C GLU A 1185 -5.09 13.71 25.07
N GLU A 1186 -4.18 12.87 25.55
CA GLU A 1186 -4.47 11.86 26.59
C GLU A 1186 -3.29 11.64 27.54
N VAL A 1187 -3.38 12.14 28.78
CA VAL A 1187 -2.52 11.67 29.88
C VAL A 1187 -3.00 10.27 30.26
N GLY A 1188 -2.17 9.25 30.05
CA GLY A 1188 -2.50 7.87 30.41
C GLY A 1188 -2.85 7.73 31.90
N ILE A 1189 -3.89 6.93 32.18
CA ILE A 1189 -4.37 6.60 33.55
C ILE A 1189 -3.28 5.90 34.39
N ASP A 1190 -2.21 5.39 33.76
CA ASP A 1190 -1.15 4.62 34.41
C ASP A 1190 -0.04 5.46 35.09
N THR A 1191 -0.16 6.79 35.13
CA THR A 1191 0.80 7.69 35.80
C THR A 1191 0.28 8.19 37.16
N ALA A 1192 1.18 8.60 38.07
CA ALA A 1192 0.76 9.17 39.37
C ALA A 1192 -0.15 10.40 39.21
N ARG A 1193 0.16 11.30 38.25
CA ARG A 1193 -0.69 12.45 37.91
C ARG A 1193 -2.03 12.04 37.30
N GLY A 1194 -2.04 11.04 36.41
CA GLY A 1194 -3.25 10.49 35.80
C GLY A 1194 -4.19 9.84 36.83
N SER A 1195 -3.67 8.98 37.70
CA SER A 1195 -4.41 8.38 38.81
C SER A 1195 -4.97 9.46 39.77
N ALA A 1196 -4.19 10.51 40.06
CA ALA A 1196 -4.65 11.61 40.90
C ALA A 1196 -5.81 12.39 40.27
N ALA A 1197 -5.75 12.67 38.96
CA ALA A 1197 -6.82 13.35 38.23
C ALA A 1197 -8.12 12.51 38.18
N ASP A 1198 -8.01 11.21 37.91
CA ASP A 1198 -9.16 10.28 37.95
C ASP A 1198 -9.76 10.20 39.36
N ALA A 1199 -8.93 10.08 40.40
CA ALA A 1199 -9.40 10.08 41.79
C ALA A 1199 -10.11 11.39 42.18
N SER A 1200 -9.56 12.55 41.77
CA SER A 1200 -10.20 13.85 41.96
C SER A 1200 -11.57 13.94 41.26
N SER A 1201 -11.70 13.39 40.06
CA SER A 1201 -12.99 13.39 39.31
C SER A 1201 -14.09 12.59 39.99
N ARG A 1202 -13.73 11.58 40.79
CA ARG A 1202 -14.67 10.68 41.49
C ARG A 1202 -15.02 11.14 42.90
N THR A 1203 -14.32 12.14 43.42
CA THR A 1203 -14.55 12.66 44.77
C THR A 1203 -15.70 13.69 44.74
N PRO A 1204 -16.79 13.51 45.51
CA PRO A 1204 -17.87 14.49 45.57
C PRO A 1204 -17.36 15.83 46.16
N PRO A 1205 -17.77 17.00 45.63
CA PRO A 1205 -17.33 18.29 46.15
C PRO A 1205 -17.78 18.48 47.59
N ALA A 1206 -16.85 18.88 48.47
CA ALA A 1206 -17.18 19.35 49.81
C ALA A 1206 -18.07 20.60 49.71
N SER A 1207 -19.09 20.69 50.56
CA SER A 1207 -20.07 21.78 50.60
C SER A 1207 -19.43 23.18 50.47
N PRO A 1208 -20.07 24.13 49.75
CA PRO A 1208 -19.48 25.41 49.42
C PRO A 1208 -19.57 26.37 50.62
N ASP A 1209 -18.58 26.32 51.51
CA ASP A 1209 -18.33 27.38 52.49
C ASP A 1209 -16.82 27.57 52.67
N SER A 1210 -16.19 28.18 51.67
CA SER A 1210 -15.05 29.11 51.79
C SER A 1210 -14.54 29.47 50.39
N GLY A 1211 -14.68 30.75 50.05
CA GLY A 1211 -14.34 31.27 48.73
C GLY A 1211 -12.84 31.26 48.46
N SER A 1212 -12.43 30.56 47.41
CA SER A 1212 -11.41 31.05 46.47
C SER A 1212 -11.54 30.26 45.17
N ARG A 1213 -12.00 30.92 44.11
CA ARG A 1213 -12.03 30.36 42.76
C ARG A 1213 -10.59 30.34 42.23
N SER A 1214 -10.05 29.15 42.03
CA SER A 1214 -9.01 28.89 41.03
C SER A 1214 -9.53 27.77 40.13
N THR A 1215 -9.72 28.12 38.87
CA THR A 1215 -10.20 27.30 37.76
C THR A 1215 -9.13 26.28 37.35
N VAL A 1216 -9.52 25.01 37.22
CA VAL A 1216 -8.79 23.97 36.46
C VAL A 1216 -9.34 23.92 35.04
#